data_AF-A0A239C7C6-F1
#
_entry.id   AF-A0A239C7C6-F1
#
_cell.length_a   1.000
_cell.length_b   1.000
_cell.length_c   1.000
_cell.angle_alpha   90.00
_cell.angle_beta   90.00
_cell.angle_gamma   90.00
#
_symmetry.space_group_name_H-M   'P 1'
#
loop_
_entity.id
_entity.type
_entity.pdbx_description
1 polymer ?
#
loop_
_entity_poly.entity_id
_entity_poly.type
_entity_poly.pdbx_seq_one_letter_code
_entity_poly.pdbx_strand_id
1 'polypeptide(L)'
;MNPRKPSGAVRTLVLAVLAGSVVAVPSAAAAAPRTAPCGPTYDHVLTGTPATAPRTVALTFDDGPSPRWTPQVLDVLRRNRVKATFYLVGAQVERFPELARRIAAEGHTIGNHSWDHPHFAGSSRQDQAWQMDRTTEVIRRTTGVTPCSFRAPYGQASDVTLSVARERGMNVANWTHDTADYDTPGHRSAGFRQQLVARATVPWHDHADVLMHDGSDGGFRQNTVDAVQPIIDHYRRHGYYFTDVTGRWSGTWISDHYERTNGEWTLGAPVSGEVRLPGGRGWVTTYQRGSIHHGRATGVRTVRGAIWERHQQLGHATGPLGMPVADEALTADRRGVYQHFQGGSIYWTARTGAWEVFGGIRRRWAELGRERGLGYPVSGETATADGVGRFTVFERGTVYWSPATGAHEVRGAIRTRWGRLGAERGLGYPTGSERRTADGRGVYQQFQRGAVYWSPATGARELRGAIRDRWVRAGRETGSLGYPTGAERLLPGGGVAQTFQRGLVYWSPGSGAHVVRPGTIHDRWVSLGAAGGVLGYPVGEQRALPGSGGAVQSFQGGHVHWSPATGSQAVLNGPIRDRWVSLGAEDGVLGHPRAGVVTTGAGSVQDFVGGSVAWTASAGAQVLRGGARDAWIRLGRESGALGLPTSGQHTGAAAGTTWTSFTGGVLYTTPEGPVPVLGGFAAAWRAEGGDAGIGRPLSAAAAGSDGVLRQEFAGGVLEQGPDGTVAPQATTAAAVGSAAVAVDPAEGVAPQPQAADAAVDEPATSAPAQVRGAPVEETPGEGTPPAPAGTLVGSGVPAGTDGAAGTEQQPTGAAATD
;
A
#
# COMPACT_ATOMS: atom_id res chain seq x y z
N MET A 1 -73.88 -25.24 9.66
CA MET A 1 -73.39 -25.00 8.28
C MET A 1 -71.86 -25.22 8.36
N ASN A 2 -71.21 -26.34 7.99
CA ASN A 2 -71.45 -27.44 7.02
C ASN A 2 -71.59 -26.96 5.55
N PRO A 3 -70.99 -27.64 4.55
CA PRO A 3 -70.49 -29.05 4.52
C PRO A 3 -68.96 -29.17 4.80
N ARG A 4 -68.37 -30.25 5.34
CA ARG A 4 -68.33 -31.72 5.10
C ARG A 4 -67.16 -32.21 4.20
N LYS A 5 -66.34 -33.09 4.81
CA LYS A 5 -65.46 -34.19 4.32
C LYS A 5 -65.99 -34.92 3.05
N PRO A 6 -65.19 -35.73 2.28
CA PRO A 6 -64.23 -36.73 2.81
C PRO A 6 -63.01 -37.19 1.95
N SER A 7 -62.23 -38.10 2.57
CA SER A 7 -61.54 -39.30 2.02
C SER A 7 -60.61 -39.22 0.79
N GLY A 8 -59.45 -39.88 0.86
CA GLY A 8 -58.66 -40.19 -0.34
C GLY A 8 -57.26 -40.77 -0.07
N ALA A 9 -57.16 -41.92 0.59
CA ALA A 9 -55.89 -42.65 0.62
C ALA A 9 -55.63 -43.30 -0.75
N VAL A 10 -54.93 -42.60 -1.64
CA VAL A 10 -54.37 -43.20 -2.86
C VAL A 10 -52.89 -43.49 -2.62
N ARG A 11 -52.59 -44.76 -2.34
CA ARG A 11 -51.23 -45.30 -2.47
C ARG A 11 -50.82 -45.22 -3.93
N THR A 12 -50.13 -44.17 -4.34
CA THR A 12 -49.42 -44.15 -5.62
C THR A 12 -48.26 -45.13 -5.51
N LEU A 13 -48.53 -46.38 -5.90
CA LEU A 13 -47.55 -47.44 -6.04
C LEU A 13 -46.64 -47.08 -7.23
N VAL A 14 -45.63 -46.24 -6.99
CA VAL A 14 -44.53 -46.07 -7.94
C VAL A 14 -43.76 -47.39 -7.93
N LEU A 15 -44.05 -48.27 -8.90
CA LEU A 15 -43.11 -49.30 -9.30
C LEU A 15 -41.87 -48.60 -9.87
N ALA A 16 -40.95 -48.23 -8.97
CA ALA A 16 -39.56 -48.11 -9.35
C ALA A 16 -39.13 -49.51 -9.76
N VAL A 17 -39.09 -49.74 -11.07
CA VAL A 17 -38.47 -50.94 -11.65
C VAL A 17 -37.02 -50.89 -11.22
N LEU A 18 -36.69 -51.62 -10.15
CA LEU A 18 -35.33 -52.02 -9.83
C LEU A 18 -34.90 -52.98 -10.94
N ALA A 19 -34.53 -52.40 -12.08
CA ALA A 19 -33.58 -52.98 -12.99
C ALA A 19 -32.33 -53.21 -12.14
N GLY A 20 -32.22 -54.42 -11.62
CA GLY A 20 -31.04 -54.90 -10.93
C GLY A 20 -29.90 -54.97 -11.93
N SER A 21 -29.32 -53.81 -12.24
CA SER A 21 -27.97 -53.70 -12.72
C SER A 21 -27.11 -54.35 -11.65
N VAL A 22 -26.89 -55.66 -11.81
CA VAL A 22 -25.76 -56.35 -11.23
C VAL A 22 -24.56 -55.60 -11.78
N VAL A 23 -24.11 -54.60 -11.02
CA VAL A 23 -22.79 -54.03 -11.19
C VAL A 23 -21.89 -55.20 -10.86
N ALA A 24 -21.53 -55.94 -11.91
CA ALA A 24 -20.38 -56.81 -11.88
C ALA A 24 -19.25 -55.90 -11.44
N VAL A 25 -18.91 -55.96 -10.15
CA VAL A 25 -17.66 -55.44 -9.64
C VAL A 25 -16.64 -56.02 -10.60
N PRO A 26 -15.91 -55.20 -11.37
CA PRO A 26 -14.84 -55.76 -12.17
C PRO A 26 -13.88 -56.33 -11.13
N SER A 27 -13.93 -57.66 -10.98
CA SER A 27 -12.87 -58.40 -10.34
C SER A 27 -11.62 -57.88 -11.04
N ALA A 28 -10.78 -57.18 -10.29
CA ALA A 28 -9.56 -56.63 -10.82
C ALA A 28 -8.70 -57.83 -11.17
N ALA A 29 -8.88 -58.34 -12.38
CA ALA A 29 -8.01 -59.31 -13.00
C ALA A 29 -6.64 -58.66 -12.97
N ALA A 30 -5.84 -59.09 -11.99
CA ALA A 30 -4.55 -58.48 -11.70
C ALA A 30 -3.78 -58.47 -13.01
N ALA A 31 -3.53 -57.26 -13.53
CA ALA A 31 -2.88 -57.10 -14.81
C ALA A 31 -1.56 -57.86 -14.73
N ALA A 32 -1.41 -58.90 -15.56
CA ALA A 32 -0.26 -59.78 -15.50
C ALA A 32 1.02 -58.92 -15.53
N PRO A 33 1.98 -59.16 -14.61
CA PRO A 33 3.13 -58.28 -14.45
C PRO A 33 3.86 -58.15 -15.78
N ARG A 34 3.86 -56.93 -16.34
CA ARG A 34 4.63 -56.62 -17.55
C ARG A 34 6.08 -56.92 -17.23
N THR A 35 6.69 -57.82 -17.99
CA THR A 35 8.10 -58.19 -17.85
C THR A 35 8.97 -56.96 -18.11
N ALA A 36 9.35 -56.26 -17.05
CA ALA A 36 10.40 -55.26 -17.12
C ALA A 36 11.71 -55.98 -17.50
N PRO A 37 12.53 -55.43 -18.42
CA PRO A 37 13.87 -55.94 -18.62
C PRO A 37 14.64 -55.91 -17.30
N CYS A 38 15.43 -56.96 -17.04
CA CYS A 38 16.36 -56.94 -15.92
C CYS A 38 17.31 -55.75 -16.04
N GLY A 39 17.69 -55.17 -14.90
CA GLY A 39 18.62 -54.05 -14.84
C GLY A 39 20.04 -54.42 -15.28
N PRO A 40 21.01 -53.49 -15.16
CA PRO A 40 22.41 -53.80 -15.42
C PRO A 40 22.87 -54.96 -14.51
N THR A 41 23.71 -55.83 -15.09
CA THR A 41 24.33 -56.95 -14.39
C THR A 41 25.74 -56.59 -13.94
N TYR A 42 26.11 -57.02 -12.74
CA TYR A 42 27.41 -56.73 -12.12
C TYR A 42 28.36 -57.93 -12.17
N ASP A 43 29.64 -57.65 -11.92
CA ASP A 43 30.76 -58.60 -11.88
C ASP A 43 31.14 -59.01 -10.44
N HIS A 44 30.35 -58.59 -9.45
CA HIS A 44 30.56 -58.84 -8.02
C HIS A 44 29.24 -59.20 -7.33
N VAL A 45 29.33 -59.79 -6.14
CA VAL A 45 28.17 -60.17 -5.32
C VAL A 45 27.58 -58.93 -4.64
N LEU A 46 26.26 -58.74 -4.75
CA LEU A 46 25.52 -57.70 -4.04
C LEU A 46 25.16 -58.18 -2.63
N THR A 47 25.68 -57.54 -1.59
CA THR A 47 25.42 -57.96 -0.19
C THR A 47 24.30 -57.18 0.49
N GLY A 48 23.95 -55.99 -0.01
CA GLY A 48 22.92 -55.12 0.59
C GLY A 48 21.94 -54.58 -0.45
N THR A 49 21.04 -53.71 0.00
CA THR A 49 20.05 -53.08 -0.89
C THR A 49 20.64 -51.90 -1.66
N PRO A 50 20.10 -51.55 -2.84
CA PRO A 50 20.45 -50.31 -3.52
C PRO A 50 20.08 -49.08 -2.67
N ALA A 51 20.95 -48.06 -2.66
CA ALA A 51 20.79 -46.83 -1.89
C ALA A 51 19.71 -45.87 -2.45
N THR A 52 18.48 -46.34 -2.63
CA THR A 52 17.34 -45.57 -3.17
C THR A 52 16.68 -44.64 -2.14
N ALA A 53 17.09 -44.75 -0.88
CA ALA A 53 16.69 -43.90 0.23
C ALA A 53 17.86 -43.72 1.21
N PRO A 54 17.81 -42.78 2.17
CA PRO A 54 18.83 -42.64 3.21
C PRO A 54 19.09 -43.93 4.02
N ARG A 55 18.05 -44.74 4.24
CA ARG A 55 18.15 -46.07 4.85
C ARG A 55 17.17 -47.05 4.21
N THR A 56 17.64 -48.21 3.79
CA THR A 56 16.84 -49.23 3.10
C THR A 56 17.04 -50.60 3.71
N VAL A 57 15.99 -51.42 3.73
CA VAL A 57 16.07 -52.82 4.19
C VAL A 57 15.29 -53.71 3.23
N ALA A 58 15.91 -54.81 2.81
CA ALA A 58 15.21 -55.95 2.23
C ALA A 58 15.10 -57.06 3.27
N LEU A 59 13.90 -57.62 3.39
CA LEU A 59 13.71 -58.92 4.01
C LEU A 59 13.82 -59.95 2.88
N THR A 60 14.68 -60.96 3.04
CA THR A 60 14.88 -62.00 2.04
C THR A 60 14.65 -63.38 2.64
N PHE A 61 14.02 -64.25 1.85
CA PHE A 61 13.62 -65.60 2.26
C PHE A 61 14.13 -66.63 1.26
N ASP A 62 14.94 -67.56 1.75
CA ASP A 62 15.57 -68.62 0.96
C ASP A 62 14.92 -70.00 1.22
N ASP A 63 15.31 -70.98 0.40
CA ASP A 63 14.85 -72.39 0.36
C ASP A 63 13.37 -72.65 -0.02
N GLY A 64 12.54 -71.62 -0.17
CA GLY A 64 11.12 -71.75 -0.47
C GLY A 64 10.77 -72.20 -1.90
N PRO A 65 9.47 -72.48 -2.20
CA PRO A 65 8.33 -72.38 -1.28
C PRO A 65 8.13 -73.63 -0.40
N SER A 66 7.81 -73.43 0.88
CA SER A 66 7.37 -74.47 1.81
C SER A 66 5.86 -74.41 2.06
N PRO A 67 5.11 -75.54 1.99
CA PRO A 67 3.67 -75.56 2.23
C PRO A 67 3.28 -75.24 3.68
N ARG A 68 4.23 -75.27 4.62
CA ARG A 68 3.96 -74.99 6.04
C ARG A 68 4.33 -73.57 6.46
N TRP A 69 5.42 -73.01 5.91
CA TRP A 69 6.03 -71.79 6.44
C TRP A 69 5.82 -70.57 5.52
N THR A 70 6.02 -70.72 4.20
CA THR A 70 5.79 -69.64 3.22
C THR A 70 4.41 -68.97 3.35
N PRO A 71 3.28 -69.68 3.52
CA PRO A 71 1.98 -69.04 3.73
C PRO A 71 1.95 -68.11 4.95
N GLN A 72 2.61 -68.49 6.05
CA GLN A 72 2.61 -67.72 7.29
C GLN A 72 3.49 -66.46 7.17
N VAL A 73 4.66 -66.59 6.53
CA VAL A 73 5.53 -65.44 6.21
C VAL A 73 4.76 -64.43 5.35
N LEU A 74 4.10 -64.89 4.27
CA LEU A 74 3.26 -64.05 3.43
C LEU A 74 2.15 -63.37 4.24
N ASP A 75 1.49 -64.05 5.17
CA ASP A 75 0.45 -63.44 6.01
C ASP A 75 0.97 -62.45 7.06
N VAL A 76 2.23 -62.55 7.51
CA VAL A 76 2.89 -61.48 8.29
C VAL A 76 3.20 -60.28 7.39
N LEU A 77 3.83 -60.52 6.23
CA LEU A 77 4.20 -59.48 5.26
C LEU A 77 2.97 -58.69 4.77
N ARG A 78 1.90 -59.39 4.40
CA ARG A 78 0.61 -58.83 3.95
C ARG A 78 -0.05 -57.96 5.00
N ARG A 79 -0.11 -58.41 6.26
CA ARG A 79 -0.63 -57.61 7.38
C ARG A 79 0.17 -56.33 7.61
N ASN A 80 1.48 -56.39 7.37
CA ASN A 80 2.38 -55.26 7.48
C ASN A 80 2.52 -54.42 6.21
N ARG A 81 1.89 -54.79 5.09
CA ARG A 81 2.11 -54.18 3.76
C ARG A 81 3.59 -54.14 3.32
N VAL A 82 4.41 -55.07 3.81
CA VAL A 82 5.82 -55.21 3.44
C VAL A 82 5.95 -56.18 2.25
N LYS A 83 6.92 -55.94 1.37
CA LYS A 83 7.29 -56.81 0.26
C LYS A 83 8.72 -57.27 0.48
N ALA A 84 8.89 -58.58 0.58
CA ALA A 84 10.16 -59.26 0.61
C ALA A 84 10.61 -59.76 -0.78
N THR A 85 11.87 -60.18 -0.88
CA THR A 85 12.35 -61.07 -1.94
C THR A 85 12.28 -62.52 -1.47
N PHE A 86 11.85 -63.44 -2.34
CA PHE A 86 11.94 -64.88 -2.11
C PHE A 86 12.87 -65.49 -3.16
N TYR A 87 13.94 -66.17 -2.73
CA TYR A 87 14.83 -66.93 -3.61
C TYR A 87 14.33 -68.36 -3.67
N LEU A 88 13.75 -68.73 -4.81
CA LEU A 88 13.00 -69.98 -4.94
C LEU A 88 13.84 -71.12 -5.50
N VAL A 89 13.73 -72.29 -4.85
CA VAL A 89 14.33 -73.54 -5.30
C VAL A 89 13.42 -74.19 -6.36
N GLY A 90 13.97 -74.48 -7.54
CA GLY A 90 13.20 -74.90 -8.72
C GLY A 90 12.33 -76.15 -8.48
N ALA A 91 12.87 -77.16 -7.81
CA ALA A 91 12.13 -78.37 -7.45
C ALA A 91 10.95 -78.10 -6.50
N GLN A 92 11.07 -77.11 -5.59
CA GLN A 92 9.97 -76.72 -4.70
C GLN A 92 8.89 -75.92 -5.44
N VAL A 93 9.27 -75.11 -6.45
CA VAL A 93 8.31 -74.43 -7.35
C VAL A 93 7.54 -75.43 -8.19
N GLU A 94 8.18 -76.51 -8.67
CA GLU A 94 7.49 -77.58 -9.41
C GLU A 94 6.53 -78.38 -8.49
N ARG A 95 6.86 -78.53 -7.22
CA ARG A 95 6.06 -79.25 -6.21
C ARG A 95 4.90 -78.43 -5.61
N PHE A 96 5.08 -77.12 -5.44
CA PHE A 96 4.13 -76.20 -4.80
C PHE A 96 3.82 -74.95 -5.66
N PRO A 97 3.34 -75.11 -6.91
CA PRO A 97 3.19 -74.03 -7.87
C PRO A 97 2.12 -72.99 -7.49
N GLU A 98 1.18 -73.32 -6.61
CA GLU A 98 0.23 -72.38 -6.00
C GLU A 98 0.90 -71.36 -5.07
N LEU A 99 1.96 -71.75 -4.35
CA LEU A 99 2.69 -70.85 -3.45
C LEU A 99 3.57 -69.89 -4.24
N ALA A 100 4.27 -70.37 -5.27
CA ALA A 100 5.02 -69.50 -6.18
C ALA A 100 4.09 -68.48 -6.86
N ARG A 101 2.89 -68.90 -7.29
CA ARG A 101 1.85 -67.97 -7.80
C ARG A 101 1.36 -66.99 -6.73
N ARG A 102 1.19 -67.43 -5.48
CA ARG A 102 0.79 -66.55 -4.36
C ARG A 102 1.86 -65.48 -4.09
N ILE A 103 3.14 -65.85 -4.04
CA ILE A 103 4.27 -64.92 -3.88
C ILE A 103 4.24 -63.84 -4.98
N ALA A 104 4.11 -64.25 -6.24
CA ALA A 104 4.04 -63.32 -7.38
C ALA A 104 2.77 -62.44 -7.36
N ALA A 105 1.60 -63.01 -7.06
CA ALA A 105 0.33 -62.30 -7.03
C ALA A 105 0.22 -61.30 -5.86
N GLU A 106 0.84 -61.59 -4.72
CA GLU A 106 1.02 -60.63 -3.63
C GLU A 106 2.10 -59.58 -3.93
N GLY A 107 2.77 -59.65 -5.08
CA GLY A 107 3.66 -58.61 -5.60
C GLY A 107 5.09 -58.67 -5.04
N HIS A 108 5.48 -59.77 -4.42
CA HIS A 108 6.85 -60.00 -3.95
C HIS A 108 7.83 -60.19 -5.10
N THR A 109 9.12 -60.03 -4.81
CA THR A 109 10.19 -60.23 -5.80
C THR A 109 10.67 -61.66 -5.75
N ILE A 110 10.85 -62.27 -6.92
CA ILE A 110 11.26 -63.67 -7.04
C ILE A 110 12.67 -63.72 -7.61
N GLY A 111 13.60 -64.26 -6.81
CA GLY A 111 14.94 -64.64 -7.22
C GLY A 111 15.04 -66.14 -7.51
N ASN A 112 16.13 -66.53 -8.18
CA ASN A 112 16.47 -67.92 -8.49
C ASN A 112 17.42 -68.46 -7.40
N HIS A 113 17.15 -69.67 -6.88
CA HIS A 113 17.96 -70.32 -5.85
C HIS A 113 18.42 -71.73 -6.25
N SER A 114 18.71 -71.93 -7.54
CA SER A 114 19.05 -73.24 -8.15
C SER A 114 17.88 -74.25 -8.13
N TRP A 115 18.09 -75.41 -8.76
CA TRP A 115 17.06 -76.42 -8.96
C TRP A 115 16.83 -77.27 -7.72
N ASP A 116 17.92 -77.80 -7.15
CA ASP A 116 17.91 -78.76 -6.04
C ASP A 116 18.89 -78.41 -4.89
N HIS A 117 19.32 -77.13 -4.83
CA HIS A 117 20.15 -76.58 -3.74
C HIS A 117 21.52 -77.30 -3.54
N PRO A 118 22.36 -77.46 -4.60
CA PRO A 118 23.66 -78.11 -4.50
C PRO A 118 24.74 -77.17 -3.94
N HIS A 119 25.90 -77.70 -3.54
CA HIS A 119 27.09 -76.89 -3.26
C HIS A 119 27.61 -76.20 -4.54
N PHE A 120 27.23 -74.93 -4.70
CA PHE A 120 27.17 -74.30 -6.02
C PHE A 120 28.54 -73.96 -6.61
N ALA A 121 29.43 -73.34 -5.82
CA ALA A 121 30.76 -72.95 -6.28
C ALA A 121 31.65 -74.13 -6.72
N GLY A 122 31.42 -75.33 -6.17
CA GLY A 122 32.15 -76.56 -6.52
C GLY A 122 31.59 -77.30 -7.75
N SER A 123 30.44 -76.87 -8.28
CA SER A 123 29.80 -77.48 -9.45
C SER A 123 30.37 -76.94 -10.77
N SER A 124 30.33 -77.72 -11.85
CA SER A 124 30.89 -77.27 -13.14
C SER A 124 30.11 -76.08 -13.71
N ARG A 125 30.72 -75.33 -14.64
CA ARG A 125 30.03 -74.22 -15.35
C ARG A 125 28.74 -74.70 -16.05
N GLN A 126 28.71 -75.93 -16.54
CA GLN A 126 27.54 -76.51 -17.20
C GLN A 126 26.44 -76.87 -16.20
N ASP A 127 26.80 -77.39 -15.02
CA ASP A 127 25.85 -77.70 -13.95
C ASP A 127 25.26 -76.41 -13.38
N GLN A 128 26.09 -75.42 -13.07
CA GLN A 128 25.63 -74.10 -12.61
C GLN A 128 24.67 -73.44 -13.62
N ALA A 129 24.97 -73.56 -14.92
CA ALA A 129 24.08 -73.11 -15.99
C ALA A 129 22.74 -73.86 -15.97
N TRP A 130 22.75 -75.19 -15.94
CA TRP A 130 21.54 -76.02 -15.91
C TRP A 130 20.66 -75.74 -14.69
N GLN A 131 21.27 -75.64 -13.51
CA GLN A 131 20.64 -75.30 -12.23
C GLN A 131 19.89 -73.97 -12.29
N MET A 132 20.50 -72.94 -12.88
CA MET A 132 19.87 -71.64 -13.09
C MET A 132 18.77 -71.71 -14.15
N ASP A 133 19.05 -72.29 -15.33
CA ASP A 133 18.15 -72.28 -16.48
C ASP A 133 16.85 -73.03 -16.20
N ARG A 134 16.95 -74.24 -15.61
CA ARG A 134 15.79 -75.07 -15.28
C ARG A 134 14.90 -74.42 -14.21
N THR A 135 15.51 -73.73 -13.26
CA THR A 135 14.81 -72.98 -12.20
C THR A 135 14.12 -71.73 -12.74
N THR A 136 14.80 -70.96 -13.60
CA THR A 136 14.20 -69.84 -14.31
C THR A 136 13.04 -70.29 -15.22
N GLU A 137 13.16 -71.43 -15.88
CA GLU A 137 12.10 -72.02 -16.71
C GLU A 137 10.83 -72.30 -15.88
N VAL A 138 10.94 -73.02 -14.76
CA VAL A 138 9.78 -73.38 -13.93
C VAL A 138 9.17 -72.15 -13.24
N ILE A 139 9.97 -71.21 -12.75
CA ILE A 139 9.47 -69.97 -12.15
C ILE A 139 8.68 -69.17 -13.20
N ARG A 140 9.25 -68.97 -14.39
CA ARG A 140 8.61 -68.21 -15.48
C ARG A 140 7.31 -68.88 -15.96
N ARG A 141 7.32 -70.20 -16.11
CA ARG A 141 6.14 -71.00 -16.50
C ARG A 141 5.02 -70.92 -15.46
N THR A 142 5.37 -70.91 -14.17
CA THR A 142 4.41 -70.95 -13.06
C THR A 142 3.87 -69.57 -12.68
N THR A 143 4.70 -68.53 -12.74
CA THR A 143 4.38 -67.20 -12.18
C THR A 143 4.32 -66.07 -13.21
N GLY A 144 4.83 -66.29 -14.43
CA GLY A 144 5.07 -65.25 -15.42
C GLY A 144 6.31 -64.37 -15.15
N VAL A 145 7.00 -64.56 -14.03
CA VAL A 145 8.19 -63.79 -13.64
C VAL A 145 9.45 -64.46 -14.18
N THR A 146 10.31 -63.70 -14.86
CA THR A 146 11.70 -64.09 -15.12
C THR A 146 12.56 -63.54 -13.98
N PRO A 147 13.27 -64.37 -13.19
CA PRO A 147 14.17 -63.87 -12.15
C PRO A 147 15.30 -63.01 -12.72
N CYS A 148 15.54 -61.85 -12.10
CA CYS A 148 16.66 -60.94 -12.42
C CYS A 148 17.78 -60.97 -11.36
N SER A 149 17.66 -61.87 -10.37
CA SER A 149 18.67 -62.06 -9.34
C SER A 149 18.74 -63.53 -8.96
N PHE A 150 19.95 -63.96 -8.64
CA PHE A 150 20.30 -65.31 -8.21
C PHE A 150 20.98 -65.22 -6.85
N ARG A 151 20.63 -66.10 -5.92
CA ARG A 151 21.40 -66.31 -4.69
C ARG A 151 21.93 -67.72 -4.73
N ALA A 152 23.24 -67.88 -4.57
CA ALA A 152 23.85 -69.20 -4.57
C ALA A 152 23.46 -69.94 -3.28
N PRO A 153 23.05 -71.21 -3.35
CA PRO A 153 22.97 -72.09 -2.18
C PRO A 153 24.18 -71.94 -1.26
N TYR A 154 23.94 -71.89 0.05
CA TYR A 154 24.97 -71.66 1.07
C TYR A 154 25.81 -70.37 0.90
N GLY A 155 25.37 -69.40 0.09
CA GLY A 155 26.13 -68.20 -0.27
C GLY A 155 27.37 -68.46 -1.15
N GLN A 156 27.52 -69.67 -1.69
CA GLN A 156 28.72 -70.14 -2.39
C GLN A 156 28.79 -69.64 -3.84
N ALA A 157 29.15 -68.37 -4.03
CA ALA A 157 29.43 -67.78 -5.34
C ALA A 157 30.93 -67.80 -5.69
N SER A 158 31.25 -68.12 -6.95
CA SER A 158 32.58 -67.95 -7.54
C SER A 158 32.54 -67.08 -8.80
N ASP A 159 33.69 -66.74 -9.39
CA ASP A 159 33.77 -66.02 -10.68
C ASP A 159 33.00 -66.73 -11.80
N VAL A 160 32.96 -68.07 -11.76
CA VAL A 160 32.14 -68.89 -12.65
C VAL A 160 30.66 -68.61 -12.41
N THR A 161 30.21 -68.60 -11.15
CA THR A 161 28.83 -68.28 -10.78
C THR A 161 28.41 -66.89 -11.24
N LEU A 162 29.28 -65.89 -11.04
CA LEU A 162 29.06 -64.51 -11.48
C LEU A 162 28.94 -64.42 -13.01
N SER A 163 29.83 -65.08 -13.76
CA SER A 163 29.73 -65.10 -15.23
C SER A 163 28.48 -65.81 -15.73
N VAL A 164 28.15 -66.98 -15.17
CA VAL A 164 26.98 -67.79 -15.56
C VAL A 164 25.67 -67.05 -15.25
N ALA A 165 25.58 -66.35 -14.11
CA ALA A 165 24.44 -65.50 -13.76
C ALA A 165 24.32 -64.28 -14.69
N ARG A 166 25.44 -63.60 -14.98
CA ARG A 166 25.49 -62.42 -15.86
C ARG A 166 25.02 -62.74 -17.28
N GLU A 167 25.44 -63.88 -17.84
CA GLU A 167 24.96 -64.38 -19.15
C GLU A 167 23.44 -64.60 -19.20
N ARG A 168 22.80 -64.79 -18.04
CA ARG A 168 21.35 -64.98 -17.88
C ARG A 168 20.61 -63.70 -17.49
N GLY A 169 21.30 -62.56 -17.42
CA GLY A 169 20.71 -61.29 -16.98
C GLY A 169 20.44 -61.22 -15.48
N MET A 170 21.07 -62.07 -14.66
CA MET A 170 20.87 -62.13 -13.21
C MET A 170 22.05 -61.54 -12.44
N ASN A 171 21.74 -60.78 -11.39
CA ASN A 171 22.70 -60.33 -10.38
C ASN A 171 22.83 -61.35 -9.24
N VAL A 172 24.07 -61.71 -8.87
CA VAL A 172 24.33 -62.58 -7.72
C VAL A 172 24.22 -61.77 -6.43
N ALA A 173 23.41 -62.24 -5.48
CA ALA A 173 23.14 -61.55 -4.23
C ALA A 173 23.38 -62.43 -2.99
N ASN A 174 24.06 -61.89 -1.98
CA ASN A 174 24.14 -62.43 -0.62
C ASN A 174 23.38 -61.48 0.33
N TRP A 175 23.88 -61.21 1.53
CA TRP A 175 23.16 -60.49 2.61
C TRP A 175 24.11 -59.66 3.49
N THR A 176 23.55 -58.73 4.28
CA THR A 176 24.29 -57.97 5.31
C THR A 176 24.09 -58.56 6.70
N HIS A 177 22.91 -59.12 6.96
CA HIS A 177 22.56 -59.75 8.23
C HIS A 177 22.09 -61.17 7.99
N ASP A 178 22.84 -62.13 8.52
CA ASP A 178 22.40 -63.52 8.62
C ASP A 178 21.65 -63.71 9.94
N THR A 179 20.40 -64.14 9.91
CA THR A 179 19.69 -64.51 11.14
C THR A 179 20.17 -65.86 11.70
N ALA A 180 20.84 -66.68 10.89
CA ALA A 180 21.21 -68.06 11.18
C ALA A 180 20.04 -68.84 11.81
N ASP A 181 18.85 -68.68 11.22
CA ASP A 181 17.59 -69.31 11.64
C ASP A 181 17.49 -70.80 11.30
N TYR A 182 18.46 -71.28 10.52
CA TYR A 182 18.71 -72.70 10.24
C TYR A 182 19.54 -73.42 11.32
N ASP A 183 20.15 -72.70 12.27
CA ASP A 183 21.10 -73.25 13.25
C ASP A 183 20.46 -74.23 14.27
N THR A 184 21.23 -75.22 14.70
CA THR A 184 20.80 -76.34 15.57
C THR A 184 21.72 -76.49 16.77
N PRO A 185 21.20 -76.77 17.99
CA PRO A 185 19.85 -77.28 18.28
C PRO A 185 18.85 -76.23 18.77
N GLY A 186 19.20 -74.94 18.74
CA GLY A 186 18.43 -73.87 19.39
C GLY A 186 17.05 -73.55 18.78
N HIS A 187 16.80 -73.89 17.50
CA HIS A 187 15.70 -73.31 16.71
C HIS A 187 14.27 -73.58 17.19
N ARG A 188 14.06 -74.47 18.17
CA ARG A 188 12.74 -74.72 18.80
C ARG A 188 12.55 -74.02 20.15
N SER A 189 13.60 -73.45 20.73
CA SER A 189 13.50 -72.74 22.01
C SER A 189 12.83 -71.38 21.85
N ALA A 190 12.07 -70.93 22.85
CA ALA A 190 11.45 -69.60 22.83
C ALA A 190 12.49 -68.46 22.80
N GLY A 191 13.67 -68.69 23.41
CA GLY A 191 14.80 -67.76 23.43
C GLY A 191 15.43 -67.51 22.06
N PHE A 192 15.31 -68.45 21.13
CA PHE A 192 15.89 -68.34 19.79
C PHE A 192 15.26 -67.20 18.99
N ARG A 193 13.95 -66.94 19.14
CA ARG A 193 13.29 -65.81 18.49
C ARG A 193 13.96 -64.47 18.82
N GLN A 194 14.35 -64.23 20.09
CA GLN A 194 15.08 -63.01 20.43
C GLN A 194 16.48 -62.98 19.79
N GLN A 195 17.14 -64.13 19.64
CA GLN A 195 18.44 -64.23 18.96
C GLN A 195 18.32 -63.91 17.46
N LEU A 196 17.26 -64.39 16.78
CA LEU A 196 16.99 -64.05 15.37
C LEU A 196 16.77 -62.54 15.19
N VAL A 197 15.93 -61.93 16.04
CA VAL A 197 15.70 -60.48 16.02
C VAL A 197 17.00 -59.72 16.31
N ALA A 198 17.81 -60.16 17.27
CA ALA A 198 19.10 -59.54 17.56
C ALA A 198 20.04 -59.61 16.35
N ARG A 199 20.25 -60.80 15.76
CA ARG A 199 21.10 -60.98 14.57
C ARG A 199 20.61 -60.16 13.36
N ALA A 200 19.30 -60.05 13.16
CA ALA A 200 18.69 -59.19 12.15
C ALA A 200 18.84 -57.67 12.40
N THR A 201 19.45 -57.23 13.51
CA THR A 201 19.43 -55.81 13.94
C THR A 201 20.76 -55.31 14.52
N VAL A 202 21.86 -56.08 14.38
CA VAL A 202 23.21 -55.73 14.85
C VAL A 202 24.22 -55.53 13.71
N PRO A 203 25.25 -54.72 13.95
CA PRO A 203 25.17 -53.26 14.02
C PRO A 203 24.77 -52.65 12.67
N TRP A 204 24.33 -51.39 12.70
CA TRP A 204 23.68 -50.69 11.58
C TRP A 204 24.40 -50.78 10.22
N HIS A 205 23.72 -51.36 9.24
CA HIS A 205 24.02 -51.17 7.82
C HIS A 205 22.93 -50.29 7.21
N ASP A 206 23.26 -49.09 6.70
CA ASP A 206 22.23 -48.16 6.18
C ASP A 206 21.44 -48.77 5.00
N HIS A 207 22.00 -49.74 4.28
CA HIS A 207 21.32 -50.48 3.20
C HIS A 207 21.35 -51.98 3.44
N ALA A 208 20.48 -52.48 4.31
CA ALA A 208 20.47 -53.86 4.80
C ALA A 208 19.80 -54.85 3.83
N ASP A 209 20.28 -56.09 3.84
CA ASP A 209 19.58 -57.29 3.36
C ASP A 209 19.62 -58.32 4.50
N VAL A 210 18.44 -58.71 4.98
CA VAL A 210 18.25 -59.61 6.12
C VAL A 210 17.85 -60.99 5.59
N LEU A 211 18.79 -61.94 5.65
CA LEU A 211 18.56 -63.34 5.28
C LEU A 211 17.79 -64.07 6.38
N MET A 212 16.72 -64.73 5.96
CA MET A 212 15.92 -65.72 6.69
C MET A 212 15.59 -66.87 5.73
N HIS A 213 15.09 -68.00 6.24
CA HIS A 213 14.72 -69.15 5.40
C HIS A 213 13.24 -69.49 5.59
N ASP A 214 12.45 -69.46 4.52
CA ASP A 214 11.06 -69.94 4.55
C ASP A 214 10.90 -71.39 4.07
N GLY A 215 11.99 -72.00 3.57
CA GLY A 215 12.09 -73.43 3.26
C GLY A 215 13.12 -74.22 4.08
N SER A 216 13.69 -75.26 3.44
CA SER A 216 14.48 -76.41 3.93
C SER A 216 13.66 -77.71 4.08
N ASP A 217 14.35 -78.85 4.11
CA ASP A 217 13.84 -80.23 4.01
C ASP A 217 12.99 -80.72 5.21
N GLY A 218 11.98 -79.96 5.61
CA GLY A 218 11.07 -80.26 6.72
C GLY A 218 11.49 -79.63 8.07
N GLY A 219 12.46 -78.71 8.07
CA GLY A 219 12.90 -77.97 9.25
C GLY A 219 11.78 -77.17 9.95
N PHE A 220 11.96 -76.88 11.24
CA PHE A 220 11.04 -76.04 12.00
C PHE A 220 11.40 -74.56 11.83
N ARG A 221 10.46 -73.73 11.35
CA ARG A 221 10.66 -72.29 11.07
C ARG A 221 9.68 -71.36 11.80
N GLN A 222 8.91 -71.84 12.80
CA GLN A 222 7.96 -70.97 13.51
C GLN A 222 8.67 -69.78 14.18
N ASN A 223 9.87 -69.98 14.74
CA ASN A 223 10.66 -68.88 15.31
C ASN A 223 11.08 -67.84 14.25
N THR A 224 11.34 -68.24 13.01
CA THR A 224 11.56 -67.32 11.88
C THR A 224 10.29 -66.51 11.61
N VAL A 225 9.15 -67.18 11.40
CA VAL A 225 7.84 -66.55 11.17
C VAL A 225 7.51 -65.53 12.26
N ASP A 226 7.69 -65.90 13.53
CA ASP A 226 7.40 -65.09 14.70
C ASP A 226 8.43 -63.95 14.90
N ALA A 227 9.61 -64.03 14.29
CA ALA A 227 10.63 -62.97 14.28
C ALA A 227 10.37 -61.90 13.20
N VAL A 228 9.68 -62.22 12.10
CA VAL A 228 9.43 -61.25 11.01
C VAL A 228 8.74 -59.98 11.51
N GLN A 229 7.73 -60.09 12.40
CA GLN A 229 7.03 -58.91 12.95
C GLN A 229 7.97 -57.98 13.76
N PRO A 230 8.66 -58.44 14.82
CA PRO A 230 9.55 -57.57 15.59
C PRO A 230 10.74 -57.04 14.78
N ILE A 231 11.20 -57.75 13.73
CA ILE A 231 12.18 -57.23 12.76
C ILE A 231 11.58 -56.06 11.98
N ILE A 232 10.36 -56.21 11.43
CA ILE A 232 9.66 -55.13 10.73
C ILE A 232 9.50 -53.91 11.64
N ASP A 233 9.07 -54.12 12.88
CA ASP A 233 8.83 -53.04 13.84
C ASP A 233 10.15 -52.34 14.24
N HIS A 234 11.26 -53.08 14.35
CA HIS A 234 12.58 -52.50 14.59
C HIS A 234 12.97 -51.55 13.45
N TYR A 235 12.95 -52.02 12.21
CA TYR A 235 13.42 -51.23 11.07
C TYR A 235 12.53 -49.99 10.81
N ARG A 236 11.20 -50.13 10.98
CA ARG A 236 10.28 -48.97 10.98
C ARG A 236 10.65 -47.91 12.02
N ARG A 237 10.90 -48.32 13.28
CA ARG A 237 11.28 -47.38 14.38
C ARG A 237 12.58 -46.65 14.12
N HIS A 238 13.51 -47.23 13.35
CA HIS A 238 14.82 -46.64 13.05
C HIS A 238 14.90 -45.95 11.68
N GLY A 239 13.76 -45.73 11.03
CA GLY A 239 13.64 -44.91 9.83
C GLY A 239 14.08 -45.59 8.52
N TYR A 240 14.10 -46.93 8.49
CA TYR A 240 14.38 -47.70 7.28
C TYR A 240 13.16 -47.82 6.39
N TYR A 241 13.40 -47.73 5.09
CA TYR A 241 12.39 -47.97 4.05
C TYR A 241 12.48 -49.41 3.55
N PHE A 242 11.34 -50.10 3.51
CA PHE A 242 11.26 -51.48 3.05
C PHE A 242 11.28 -51.57 1.52
N THR A 243 12.22 -52.35 1.01
CA THR A 243 12.46 -52.57 -0.42
C THR A 243 12.65 -54.06 -0.67
N ASP A 244 12.61 -54.47 -1.93
CA ASP A 244 13.29 -55.69 -2.38
C ASP A 244 14.77 -55.42 -2.69
N VAL A 245 15.50 -56.49 -3.03
CA VAL A 245 16.93 -56.47 -3.41
C VAL A 245 17.24 -55.66 -4.67
N THR A 246 16.22 -55.25 -5.44
CA THR A 246 16.38 -54.42 -6.65
C THR A 246 16.15 -52.93 -6.39
N GLY A 247 15.84 -52.55 -5.14
CA GLY A 247 15.52 -51.16 -4.78
C GLY A 247 14.06 -50.77 -5.02
N ARG A 248 13.16 -51.73 -5.30
CA ARG A 248 11.73 -51.48 -5.48
C ARG A 248 10.99 -51.57 -4.15
N TRP A 249 10.21 -50.52 -3.89
CA TRP A 249 9.59 -50.23 -2.60
C TRP A 249 8.37 -51.10 -2.32
N SER A 250 8.16 -51.44 -1.04
CA SER A 250 7.06 -52.33 -0.64
C SER A 250 5.66 -51.68 -0.59
N GLY A 251 5.63 -50.35 -0.55
CA GLY A 251 4.41 -49.53 -0.58
C GLY A 251 4.64 -48.25 -1.36
N THR A 252 3.75 -47.29 -1.23
CA THR A 252 3.93 -45.95 -1.79
C THR A 252 4.59 -45.02 -0.77
N TRP A 253 5.19 -43.94 -1.27
CA TRP A 253 5.73 -42.86 -0.45
C TRP A 253 4.71 -42.29 0.55
N ILE A 254 3.43 -42.31 0.20
CA ILE A 254 2.35 -41.81 1.05
C ILE A 254 1.95 -42.84 2.12
N SER A 255 1.78 -44.11 1.76
CA SER A 255 1.43 -45.16 2.73
C SER A 255 2.52 -45.35 3.79
N ASP A 256 3.79 -45.31 3.36
CA ASP A 256 4.93 -45.37 4.27
C ASP A 256 4.97 -44.18 5.24
N HIS A 257 4.79 -42.95 4.74
CA HIS A 257 4.80 -41.76 5.59
C HIS A 257 3.65 -41.77 6.59
N TYR A 258 2.45 -42.20 6.19
CA TYR A 258 1.32 -42.41 7.09
C TYR A 258 1.68 -43.34 8.25
N GLU A 259 2.29 -44.49 7.96
CA GLU A 259 2.67 -45.47 8.97
C GLU A 259 3.79 -44.95 9.88
N ARG A 260 4.81 -44.26 9.35
CA ARG A 260 5.90 -43.67 10.14
C ARG A 260 5.49 -42.49 11.02
N THR A 261 4.49 -41.69 10.62
CA THR A 261 4.05 -40.52 11.40
C THR A 261 2.92 -40.81 12.39
N ASN A 262 2.63 -42.09 12.69
CA ASN A 262 1.44 -42.52 13.43
C ASN A 262 0.17 -41.87 12.87
N GLY A 263 0.00 -41.97 11.54
CA GLY A 263 -1.06 -41.33 10.76
C GLY A 263 -2.48 -41.64 11.27
N GLU A 264 -2.70 -42.82 11.84
CA GLU A 264 -3.97 -43.19 12.47
C GLU A 264 -4.33 -42.21 13.61
N TRP A 265 -3.36 -41.89 14.47
CA TRP A 265 -3.54 -40.96 15.59
C TRP A 265 -3.62 -39.50 15.15
N THR A 266 -2.91 -39.11 14.08
CA THR A 266 -2.78 -37.70 13.67
C THR A 266 -3.77 -37.26 12.58
N LEU A 267 -4.12 -38.16 11.67
CA LEU A 267 -4.97 -37.93 10.49
C LEU A 267 -6.24 -38.79 10.49
N GLY A 268 -6.24 -39.93 11.18
CA GLY A 268 -7.31 -40.92 11.12
C GLY A 268 -7.31 -41.72 9.82
N ALA A 269 -8.23 -42.67 9.71
CA ALA A 269 -8.30 -43.61 8.58
C ALA A 269 -8.32 -42.92 7.20
N PRO A 270 -7.79 -43.56 6.14
CA PRO A 270 -7.85 -43.05 4.77
C PRO A 270 -9.30 -42.98 4.27
N VAL A 271 -9.65 -41.84 3.68
CA VAL A 271 -10.94 -41.54 3.05
C VAL A 271 -10.86 -41.75 1.53
N SER A 272 -9.67 -41.60 0.94
CA SER A 272 -9.41 -41.94 -0.46
C SER A 272 -8.32 -43.03 -0.57
N GLY A 273 -8.24 -43.65 -1.75
CA GLY A 273 -6.97 -44.26 -2.20
C GLY A 273 -5.94 -43.19 -2.55
N GLU A 274 -4.79 -43.61 -3.05
CA GLU A 274 -3.76 -42.69 -3.54
C GLU A 274 -4.11 -42.20 -4.95
N VAL A 275 -4.48 -40.92 -5.05
CA VAL A 275 -4.98 -40.29 -6.28
C VAL A 275 -3.86 -39.51 -6.96
N ARG A 276 -3.65 -39.77 -8.25
CA ARG A 276 -2.71 -38.99 -9.07
C ARG A 276 -3.27 -37.61 -9.37
N LEU A 277 -2.51 -36.56 -9.06
CA LEU A 277 -2.91 -35.18 -9.31
C LEU A 277 -2.76 -34.82 -10.81
N PRO A 278 -3.67 -34.00 -11.38
CA PRO A 278 -3.60 -33.52 -12.76
C PRO A 278 -2.28 -32.86 -13.13
N GLY A 279 -1.91 -32.93 -14.40
CA GLY A 279 -0.66 -32.34 -14.92
C GLY A 279 0.63 -32.99 -14.36
N GLY A 280 0.53 -34.18 -13.76
CA GLY A 280 1.69 -34.89 -13.21
C GLY A 280 2.28 -34.26 -11.94
N ARG A 281 1.51 -33.41 -11.23
CA ARG A 281 1.97 -32.68 -10.04
C ARG A 281 2.43 -33.58 -8.88
N GLY A 282 1.91 -34.80 -8.81
CA GLY A 282 2.22 -35.76 -7.75
C GLY A 282 1.06 -36.69 -7.47
N TRP A 283 1.01 -37.19 -6.24
CA TRP A 283 -0.03 -38.04 -5.69
C TRP A 283 -0.53 -37.45 -4.37
N VAL A 284 -1.76 -37.78 -4.00
CA VAL A 284 -2.38 -37.40 -2.72
C VAL A 284 -3.24 -38.53 -2.17
N THR A 285 -3.18 -38.74 -0.86
CA THR A 285 -4.18 -39.53 -0.13
C THR A 285 -4.85 -38.63 0.89
N THR A 286 -6.17 -38.65 0.92
CA THR A 286 -7.00 -37.90 1.87
C THR A 286 -7.41 -38.81 3.02
N TYR A 287 -7.38 -38.26 4.23
CA TYR A 287 -7.70 -38.91 5.50
C TYR A 287 -8.78 -38.10 6.22
N GLN A 288 -9.31 -38.63 7.32
CA GLN A 288 -10.42 -37.99 8.07
C GLN A 288 -10.11 -36.56 8.55
N ARG A 289 -8.84 -36.26 8.89
CA ARG A 289 -8.41 -34.97 9.46
C ARG A 289 -7.23 -34.31 8.72
N GLY A 290 -6.98 -34.73 7.48
CA GLY A 290 -5.85 -34.21 6.71
C GLY A 290 -5.62 -34.91 5.37
N SER A 291 -4.46 -34.65 4.79
CA SER A 291 -3.99 -35.28 3.55
C SER A 291 -2.48 -35.39 3.56
N ILE A 292 -1.96 -36.45 2.94
CA ILE A 292 -0.53 -36.61 2.66
C ILE A 292 -0.35 -36.46 1.16
N HIS A 293 0.62 -35.67 0.75
CA HIS A 293 0.93 -35.34 -0.65
C HIS A 293 2.35 -35.82 -0.97
N HIS A 294 2.55 -36.47 -2.11
CA HIS A 294 3.88 -36.81 -2.62
C HIS A 294 4.10 -36.15 -3.99
N GLY A 295 5.05 -35.23 -4.07
CA GLY A 295 5.47 -34.60 -5.32
C GLY A 295 6.96 -34.80 -5.57
N ARG A 296 7.36 -35.07 -6.82
CA ARG A 296 8.76 -35.38 -7.20
C ARG A 296 9.77 -34.30 -6.74
N ALA A 297 9.34 -33.04 -6.70
CA ALA A 297 10.18 -31.90 -6.26
C ALA A 297 9.94 -31.47 -4.80
N THR A 298 8.80 -31.84 -4.19
CA THR A 298 8.41 -31.38 -2.85
C THR A 298 8.68 -32.42 -1.75
N GLY A 299 8.88 -33.69 -2.15
CA GLY A 299 8.89 -34.84 -1.26
C GLY A 299 7.49 -35.21 -0.80
N VAL A 300 7.43 -36.01 0.27
CA VAL A 300 6.19 -36.32 0.99
C VAL A 300 5.93 -35.26 2.06
N ARG A 301 4.70 -34.76 2.16
CA ARG A 301 4.28 -33.71 3.09
C ARG A 301 2.89 -33.98 3.65
N THR A 302 2.69 -33.72 4.94
CA THR A 302 1.39 -33.79 5.61
C THR A 302 0.76 -32.41 5.72
N VAL A 303 -0.52 -32.29 5.35
CA VAL A 303 -1.36 -31.10 5.56
C VAL A 303 -2.53 -31.54 6.45
N ARG A 304 -2.77 -30.87 7.59
CA ARG A 304 -3.73 -31.32 8.61
C ARG A 304 -4.52 -30.17 9.26
N GLY A 305 -5.57 -30.52 10.00
CA GLY A 305 -6.36 -29.58 10.82
C GLY A 305 -6.88 -28.36 10.04
N ALA A 306 -6.97 -27.21 10.71
CA ALA A 306 -7.49 -25.97 10.12
C ALA A 306 -6.71 -25.48 8.88
N ILE A 307 -5.41 -25.78 8.79
CA ILE A 307 -4.61 -25.47 7.59
C ILE A 307 -5.07 -26.33 6.41
N TRP A 308 -5.37 -27.61 6.63
CA TRP A 308 -5.93 -28.51 5.61
C TRP A 308 -7.35 -28.11 5.20
N GLU A 309 -8.22 -27.78 6.16
CA GLU A 309 -9.57 -27.27 5.89
C GLU A 309 -9.53 -26.02 5.00
N ARG A 310 -8.60 -25.09 5.28
CA ARG A 310 -8.43 -23.90 4.43
C ARG A 310 -7.81 -24.23 3.07
N HIS A 311 -6.85 -25.15 3.00
CA HIS A 311 -6.30 -25.64 1.72
C HIS A 311 -7.37 -26.31 0.86
N GLN A 312 -8.30 -27.06 1.47
CA GLN A 312 -9.46 -27.65 0.81
C GLN A 312 -10.39 -26.58 0.21
N GLN A 313 -10.77 -25.56 1.00
CA GLN A 313 -11.61 -24.44 0.52
C GLN A 313 -10.99 -23.71 -0.68
N LEU A 314 -9.66 -23.71 -0.79
CA LEU A 314 -8.91 -23.12 -1.90
C LEU A 314 -8.68 -24.11 -3.07
N GLY A 315 -9.28 -25.30 -3.06
CA GLY A 315 -9.16 -26.28 -4.14
C GLY A 315 -7.94 -27.22 -4.04
N HIS A 316 -7.43 -27.45 -2.83
CA HIS A 316 -6.29 -28.33 -2.52
C HIS A 316 -5.04 -28.04 -3.39
N ALA A 317 -4.24 -29.07 -3.72
CA ALA A 317 -3.03 -28.98 -4.53
C ALA A 317 -3.27 -28.63 -6.01
N THR A 318 -4.53 -28.64 -6.46
CA THR A 318 -4.97 -28.12 -7.76
C THR A 318 -5.24 -26.61 -7.73
N GLY A 319 -5.48 -26.03 -6.55
CA GLY A 319 -5.74 -24.62 -6.33
C GLY A 319 -4.52 -23.70 -6.42
N PRO A 320 -4.67 -22.39 -6.11
CA PRO A 320 -3.62 -21.38 -6.30
C PRO A 320 -2.43 -21.53 -5.34
N LEU A 321 -2.60 -22.24 -4.21
CA LEU A 321 -1.48 -22.57 -3.32
C LEU A 321 -0.59 -23.69 -3.89
N GLY A 322 -1.15 -24.61 -4.68
CA GLY A 322 -0.43 -25.78 -5.18
C GLY A 322 -0.05 -26.78 -4.08
N MET A 323 0.99 -27.56 -4.33
CA MET A 323 1.49 -28.59 -3.40
C MET A 323 2.10 -27.95 -2.14
N PRO A 324 1.99 -28.61 -0.97
CA PRO A 324 2.82 -28.28 0.19
C PRO A 324 4.31 -28.47 -0.14
N VAL A 325 5.17 -27.57 0.34
CA VAL A 325 6.63 -27.64 0.17
C VAL A 325 7.38 -27.90 1.47
N ALA A 326 6.75 -27.63 2.61
CA ALA A 326 7.22 -27.95 3.94
C ALA A 326 6.06 -28.51 4.77
N ASP A 327 6.38 -29.24 5.84
CA ASP A 327 5.40 -29.66 6.83
C ASP A 327 5.00 -28.49 7.74
N GLU A 328 3.95 -28.67 8.52
CA GLU A 328 3.44 -27.65 9.45
C GLU A 328 4.47 -27.33 10.55
N ALA A 329 4.70 -26.04 10.80
CA ALA A 329 5.65 -25.56 11.80
C ALA A 329 5.04 -24.50 12.72
N LEU A 330 5.55 -24.39 13.95
CA LEU A 330 5.22 -23.29 14.86
C LEU A 330 5.75 -21.97 14.32
N THR A 331 4.97 -20.90 14.55
CA THR A 331 5.36 -19.51 14.29
C THR A 331 6.51 -19.07 15.19
N ALA A 332 7.20 -17.98 14.85
CA ALA A 332 8.37 -17.53 15.61
C ALA A 332 7.99 -16.90 16.97
N ASP A 333 6.71 -16.58 17.20
CA ASP A 333 6.16 -16.23 18.53
C ASP A 333 5.54 -17.43 19.28
N ARG A 334 5.52 -18.61 18.66
CA ARG A 334 4.91 -19.87 19.14
C ARG A 334 3.41 -19.79 19.48
N ARG A 335 2.68 -18.78 18.97
CA ARG A 335 1.23 -18.60 19.20
C ARG A 335 0.34 -19.21 18.11
N GLY A 336 0.92 -19.66 17.01
CA GLY A 336 0.22 -20.27 15.90
C GLY A 336 1.06 -21.33 15.19
N VAL A 337 0.47 -21.90 14.15
CA VAL A 337 1.17 -22.76 13.19
C VAL A 337 1.03 -22.18 11.79
N TYR A 338 1.94 -22.56 10.91
CA TYR A 338 1.89 -22.23 9.50
C TYR A 338 2.40 -23.38 8.65
N GLN A 339 2.02 -23.37 7.38
CA GLN A 339 2.57 -24.28 6.39
C GLN A 339 2.87 -23.53 5.08
N HIS A 340 3.96 -23.92 4.42
CA HIS A 340 4.37 -23.38 3.13
C HIS A 340 3.91 -24.27 1.98
N PHE A 341 3.38 -23.63 0.94
CA PHE A 341 2.96 -24.22 -0.32
C PHE A 341 3.68 -23.51 -1.47
N GLN A 342 3.57 -24.05 -2.69
CA GLN A 342 4.25 -23.49 -3.87
C GLN A 342 3.86 -22.03 -4.15
N GLY A 343 2.58 -21.68 -4.08
CA GLY A 343 2.07 -20.33 -4.37
C GLY A 343 2.03 -19.37 -3.16
N GLY A 344 2.13 -19.88 -1.93
CA GLY A 344 1.84 -19.09 -0.73
C GLY A 344 2.07 -19.83 0.58
N SER A 345 1.51 -19.29 1.65
CA SER A 345 1.49 -19.92 2.97
C SER A 345 0.09 -19.85 3.55
N ILE A 346 -0.28 -20.82 4.39
CA ILE A 346 -1.43 -20.66 5.31
C ILE A 346 -0.87 -20.50 6.72
N TYR A 347 -1.45 -19.56 7.48
CA TYR A 347 -1.16 -19.32 8.91
C TYR A 347 -2.44 -19.53 9.70
N TRP A 348 -2.37 -20.17 10.86
CA TRP A 348 -3.49 -20.36 11.77
C TRP A 348 -3.14 -19.94 13.21
N THR A 349 -4.11 -19.31 13.88
CA THR A 349 -4.18 -19.21 15.34
C THR A 349 -5.61 -19.47 15.80
N ALA A 350 -5.78 -19.82 17.08
CA ALA A 350 -7.10 -19.95 17.70
C ALA A 350 -7.93 -18.64 17.69
N ARG A 351 -7.30 -17.46 17.56
CA ARG A 351 -8.00 -16.17 17.48
C ARG A 351 -8.43 -15.82 16.06
N THR A 352 -7.55 -16.04 15.08
CA THR A 352 -7.74 -15.54 13.71
C THR A 352 -8.39 -16.56 12.79
N GLY A 353 -8.30 -17.86 13.10
CA GLY A 353 -8.56 -18.91 12.12
C GLY A 353 -7.39 -19.08 11.12
N ALA A 354 -7.60 -19.94 10.12
CA ALA A 354 -6.61 -20.27 9.10
C ALA A 354 -6.77 -19.38 7.86
N TRP A 355 -5.72 -18.63 7.51
CA TRP A 355 -5.74 -17.72 6.36
C TRP A 355 -4.46 -17.82 5.52
N GLU A 356 -4.66 -17.75 4.22
CA GLU A 356 -3.63 -17.79 3.20
C GLU A 356 -3.05 -16.40 2.88
N VAL A 357 -1.77 -16.37 2.51
CA VAL A 357 -1.07 -15.15 2.07
C VAL A 357 -0.19 -15.49 0.87
N PHE A 358 -0.37 -14.77 -0.24
CA PHE A 358 0.30 -15.05 -1.52
C PHE A 358 1.36 -14.02 -1.91
N GLY A 359 2.22 -14.40 -2.86
CA GLY A 359 2.99 -13.49 -3.72
C GLY A 359 3.65 -12.28 -3.04
N GLY A 360 3.39 -11.09 -3.61
CA GLY A 360 3.96 -9.83 -3.14
C GLY A 360 3.49 -9.42 -1.75
N ILE A 361 2.22 -9.68 -1.41
CA ILE A 361 1.65 -9.39 -0.09
C ILE A 361 2.39 -10.17 1.00
N ARG A 362 2.60 -11.48 0.80
CA ARG A 362 3.35 -12.35 1.71
C ARG A 362 4.80 -11.92 1.86
N ARG A 363 5.45 -11.49 0.77
CA ARG A 363 6.82 -10.96 0.80
C ARG A 363 6.89 -9.68 1.64
N ARG A 364 5.99 -8.73 1.39
CA ARG A 364 5.94 -7.47 2.13
C ARG A 364 5.66 -7.66 3.62
N TRP A 365 4.70 -8.52 3.96
CA TRP A 365 4.44 -8.87 5.35
C TRP A 365 5.64 -9.57 6.02
N ALA A 366 6.43 -10.35 5.26
CA ALA A 366 7.68 -10.91 5.77
C ALA A 366 8.78 -9.87 6.04
N GLU A 367 8.96 -8.89 5.15
CA GLU A 367 9.86 -7.74 5.36
C GLU A 367 9.50 -6.93 6.62
N LEU A 368 8.21 -6.85 6.93
CA LEU A 368 7.68 -6.17 8.12
C LEU A 368 7.83 -6.98 9.42
N GLY A 369 8.43 -8.17 9.38
CA GLY A 369 8.60 -9.03 10.56
C GLY A 369 7.40 -9.96 10.85
N ARG A 370 6.56 -10.24 9.86
CA ARG A 370 5.46 -11.22 9.91
C ARG A 370 4.51 -10.99 11.09
N GLU A 371 4.23 -12.04 11.88
CA GLU A 371 3.38 -12.00 13.07
C GLU A 371 3.86 -10.99 14.13
N ARG A 372 5.18 -10.79 14.26
CA ARG A 372 5.74 -9.76 15.16
C ARG A 372 5.49 -8.35 14.64
N GLY A 373 5.40 -8.18 13.33
CA GLY A 373 5.11 -6.93 12.61
C GLY A 373 3.65 -6.50 12.62
N LEU A 374 2.87 -6.96 11.63
CA LEU A 374 1.45 -6.60 11.50
C LEU A 374 0.51 -7.54 12.28
N GLY A 375 1.03 -8.56 12.95
CA GLY A 375 0.20 -9.64 13.49
C GLY A 375 -0.16 -10.67 12.43
N TYR A 376 -1.07 -11.56 12.79
CA TYR A 376 -1.56 -12.63 11.93
C TYR A 376 -2.51 -12.12 10.84
N PRO A 377 -2.61 -12.81 9.69
CA PRO A 377 -3.69 -12.57 8.73
C PRO A 377 -5.05 -12.88 9.37
N VAL A 378 -6.03 -12.02 9.09
CA VAL A 378 -7.43 -12.15 9.55
C VAL A 378 -8.42 -12.25 8.37
N SER A 379 -7.90 -12.28 7.14
CA SER A 379 -8.65 -12.50 5.91
C SER A 379 -7.79 -13.25 4.90
N GLY A 380 -8.42 -13.84 3.88
CA GLY A 380 -7.75 -14.23 2.66
C GLY A 380 -7.33 -13.03 1.81
N GLU A 381 -6.64 -13.29 0.70
CA GLU A 381 -6.34 -12.27 -0.31
C GLU A 381 -7.61 -11.93 -1.12
N THR A 382 -8.04 -10.67 -1.03
CA THR A 382 -9.32 -10.19 -1.58
C THR A 382 -9.07 -9.14 -2.66
N ALA A 383 -9.90 -9.09 -3.70
CA ALA A 383 -9.84 -8.02 -4.70
C ALA A 383 -10.25 -6.66 -4.10
N THR A 384 -9.54 -5.59 -4.47
CA THR A 384 -9.97 -4.22 -4.19
C THR A 384 -11.22 -3.85 -4.97
N ALA A 385 -11.93 -2.80 -4.55
CA ALA A 385 -13.23 -2.47 -5.13
C ALA A 385 -13.12 -1.98 -6.59
N ASP A 386 -11.97 -1.43 -7.00
CA ASP A 386 -11.67 -1.12 -8.39
C ASP A 386 -11.36 -2.35 -9.28
N GLY A 387 -11.23 -3.55 -8.69
CA GLY A 387 -10.88 -4.80 -9.38
C GLY A 387 -9.41 -4.98 -9.75
N VAL A 388 -8.59 -3.91 -9.66
CA VAL A 388 -7.20 -3.86 -10.16
C VAL A 388 -6.23 -4.55 -9.21
N GLY A 389 -6.34 -4.25 -7.92
CA GLY A 389 -5.42 -4.70 -6.88
C GLY A 389 -5.95 -5.84 -6.02
N ARG A 390 -5.14 -6.20 -5.03
CA ARG A 390 -5.42 -7.25 -4.05
C ARG A 390 -5.04 -6.76 -2.66
N PHE A 391 -5.68 -7.26 -1.61
CA PHE A 391 -5.30 -6.94 -0.25
C PHE A 391 -5.54 -8.10 0.73
N THR A 392 -4.75 -8.12 1.80
CA THR A 392 -4.95 -9.01 2.95
C THR A 392 -4.97 -8.16 4.22
N VAL A 393 -5.97 -8.40 5.08
CA VAL A 393 -6.08 -7.76 6.38
C VAL A 393 -5.30 -8.55 7.42
N PHE A 394 -4.58 -7.86 8.28
CA PHE A 394 -3.83 -8.39 9.42
C PHE A 394 -4.32 -7.72 10.71
N GLU A 395 -4.06 -8.32 11.88
CA GLU A 395 -4.51 -7.80 13.19
C GLU A 395 -4.20 -6.29 13.39
N ARG A 396 -3.05 -5.80 12.92
CA ARG A 396 -2.57 -4.42 13.12
C ARG A 396 -2.42 -3.58 11.85
N GLY A 397 -2.91 -4.06 10.70
CA GLY A 397 -2.80 -3.34 9.43
C GLY A 397 -3.44 -4.05 8.25
N THR A 398 -3.23 -3.53 7.05
CA THR A 398 -3.69 -4.17 5.80
C THR A 398 -2.60 -3.98 4.77
N VAL A 399 -2.18 -5.05 4.08
CA VAL A 399 -1.23 -4.95 2.97
C VAL A 399 -2.01 -4.95 1.68
N TYR A 400 -1.84 -3.89 0.88
CA TYR A 400 -2.42 -3.74 -0.45
C TYR A 400 -1.34 -3.97 -1.51
N TRP A 401 -1.69 -4.64 -2.60
CA TRP A 401 -0.86 -4.80 -3.78
C TRP A 401 -1.60 -4.30 -5.01
N SER A 402 -0.87 -3.63 -5.91
CA SER A 402 -1.33 -3.37 -7.28
C SER A 402 -0.18 -3.63 -8.28
N PRO A 403 -0.49 -3.87 -9.57
CA PRO A 403 0.53 -3.97 -10.62
C PRO A 403 1.41 -2.72 -10.72
N ALA A 404 0.86 -1.54 -10.44
CA ALA A 404 1.53 -0.25 -10.60
C ALA A 404 2.39 0.16 -9.40
N THR A 405 2.09 -0.32 -8.19
CA THR A 405 2.77 0.11 -6.95
C THR A 405 3.52 -1.00 -6.23
N GLY A 406 3.25 -2.27 -6.52
CA GLY A 406 3.69 -3.37 -5.67
C GLY A 406 2.93 -3.43 -4.34
N ALA A 407 3.44 -4.19 -3.38
CA ALA A 407 2.79 -4.45 -2.09
C ALA A 407 3.27 -3.50 -0.99
N HIS A 408 2.35 -2.79 -0.32
CA HIS A 408 2.62 -1.88 0.80
C HIS A 408 1.56 -2.00 1.89
N GLU A 409 1.98 -1.85 3.14
CA GLU A 409 1.12 -1.82 4.32
C GLU A 409 0.48 -0.45 4.56
N VAL A 410 -0.79 -0.42 4.97
CA VAL A 410 -1.49 0.76 5.46
C VAL A 410 -2.04 0.43 6.84
N ARG A 411 -1.78 1.29 7.84
CA ARG A 411 -2.09 1.00 9.26
C ARG A 411 -2.64 2.20 10.02
N GLY A 412 -3.12 1.94 11.25
CA GLY A 412 -3.51 2.96 12.22
C GLY A 412 -4.47 4.03 11.71
N ALA A 413 -4.27 5.27 12.17
CA ALA A 413 -5.08 6.43 11.80
C ALA A 413 -4.98 6.79 10.30
N ILE A 414 -3.83 6.52 9.67
CA ILE A 414 -3.64 6.72 8.23
C ILE A 414 -4.58 5.81 7.43
N ARG A 415 -4.66 4.51 7.76
CA ARG A 415 -5.62 3.56 7.14
C ARG A 415 -7.05 4.05 7.29
N THR A 416 -7.43 4.49 8.49
CA THR A 416 -8.79 4.99 8.78
C THR A 416 -9.12 6.24 7.95
N ARG A 417 -8.18 7.18 7.79
CA ARG A 417 -8.41 8.39 6.97
C ARG A 417 -8.47 8.05 5.48
N TRP A 418 -7.51 7.26 4.97
CA TRP A 418 -7.47 6.85 3.57
C TRP A 418 -8.72 6.04 3.17
N GLY A 419 -9.19 5.12 4.03
CA GLY A 419 -10.45 4.40 3.83
C GLY A 419 -11.66 5.34 3.72
N ARG A 420 -11.78 6.33 4.61
CA ARG A 420 -12.84 7.37 4.56
C ARG A 420 -12.78 8.27 3.32
N LEU A 421 -11.63 8.33 2.62
CA LEU A 421 -11.47 9.05 1.36
C LEU A 421 -11.80 8.19 0.13
N GLY A 422 -12.26 6.95 0.32
CA GLY A 422 -12.54 6.01 -0.77
C GLY A 422 -11.36 5.12 -1.13
N ALA A 423 -10.36 5.00 -0.26
CA ALA A 423 -9.20 4.11 -0.42
C ALA A 423 -8.50 4.24 -1.79
N GLU A 424 -8.37 3.15 -2.55
CA GLU A 424 -7.76 3.12 -3.88
C GLU A 424 -8.51 4.00 -4.90
N ARG A 425 -9.83 4.08 -4.82
CA ARG A 425 -10.64 5.02 -5.63
C ARG A 425 -10.45 6.48 -5.19
N GLY A 426 -10.04 6.70 -3.94
CA GLY A 426 -9.76 8.00 -3.32
C GLY A 426 -8.40 8.60 -3.70
N LEU A 427 -7.35 8.18 -3.00
CA LEU A 427 -5.97 8.68 -3.23
C LEU A 427 -5.13 7.75 -4.11
N GLY A 428 -5.70 6.66 -4.62
CA GLY A 428 -4.92 5.58 -5.24
C GLY A 428 -4.30 4.65 -4.21
N TYR A 429 -3.53 3.68 -4.71
CA TYR A 429 -2.77 2.74 -3.89
C TYR A 429 -1.64 3.43 -3.12
N PRO A 430 -1.23 2.87 -1.96
CA PRO A 430 0.01 3.26 -1.32
C PRO A 430 1.21 3.02 -2.27
N THR A 431 2.14 3.98 -2.32
CA THR A 431 3.35 3.92 -3.17
C THR A 431 4.62 3.67 -2.37
N GLY A 432 4.52 3.55 -1.05
CA GLY A 432 5.63 3.30 -0.14
C GLY A 432 5.14 3.01 1.28
N SER A 433 6.05 2.55 2.13
CA SER A 433 5.85 2.34 3.56
C SER A 433 5.41 3.63 4.28
N GLU A 434 4.82 3.46 5.47
CA GLU A 434 4.68 4.57 6.42
C GLU A 434 6.07 5.02 6.93
N ARG A 435 6.34 6.33 6.90
CA ARG A 435 7.62 6.94 7.33
C ARG A 435 7.39 7.95 8.44
N ARG A 436 8.36 8.09 9.36
CA ARG A 436 8.40 9.24 10.28
C ARG A 436 8.57 10.55 9.49
N THR A 437 7.96 11.61 10.00
CA THR A 437 8.17 12.99 9.56
C THR A 437 9.55 13.50 9.95
N ALA A 438 10.03 14.56 9.28
CA ALA A 438 11.37 15.11 9.50
C ALA A 438 11.56 15.71 10.91
N ASP A 439 10.48 16.19 11.53
CA ASP A 439 10.46 16.68 12.91
C ASP A 439 10.38 15.55 13.97
N GLY A 440 10.24 14.30 13.54
CA GLY A 440 10.09 13.11 14.39
C GLY A 440 8.75 12.98 15.14
N ARG A 441 7.85 13.97 15.04
CA ARG A 441 6.60 14.07 15.83
C ARG A 441 5.41 13.33 15.23
N GLY A 442 5.50 12.94 13.96
CA GLY A 442 4.42 12.33 13.21
C GLY A 442 4.88 11.20 12.30
N VAL A 443 3.92 10.68 11.53
CA VAL A 443 4.16 9.71 10.46
C VAL A 443 3.34 10.09 9.23
N TYR A 444 3.80 9.69 8.05
CA TYR A 444 3.09 9.89 6.81
C TYR A 444 3.24 8.71 5.87
N GLN A 445 2.31 8.60 4.93
CA GLN A 445 2.38 7.64 3.84
C GLN A 445 2.04 8.32 2.51
N GLN A 446 2.74 7.94 1.45
CA GLN A 446 2.49 8.42 0.09
C GLN A 446 1.55 7.46 -0.64
N PHE A 447 0.68 8.03 -1.47
CA PHE A 447 -0.28 7.33 -2.32
C PHE A 447 -0.16 7.90 -3.75
N GLN A 448 -0.68 7.22 -4.76
CA GLN A 448 -0.51 7.63 -6.17
C GLN A 448 -0.96 9.07 -6.46
N ARG A 449 -2.01 9.55 -5.78
CA ARG A 449 -2.63 10.89 -5.98
C ARG A 449 -2.51 11.82 -4.77
N GLY A 450 -1.63 11.52 -3.81
CA GLY A 450 -1.44 12.37 -2.64
C GLY A 450 -0.62 11.74 -1.53
N ALA A 451 -0.80 12.24 -0.31
CA ALA A 451 -0.23 11.69 0.91
C ALA A 451 -1.26 11.77 2.04
N VAL A 452 -1.08 10.96 3.08
CA VAL A 452 -1.76 11.16 4.36
C VAL A 452 -0.69 11.33 5.43
N TYR A 453 -0.75 12.44 6.15
CA TYR A 453 0.12 12.78 7.28
C TYR A 453 -0.68 12.67 8.57
N TRP A 454 -0.06 12.16 9.63
CA TRP A 454 -0.61 12.09 10.97
C TRP A 454 0.36 12.71 11.98
N SER A 455 -0.18 13.49 12.91
CA SER A 455 0.51 13.89 14.14
C SER A 455 -0.43 13.76 15.34
N PRO A 456 0.07 13.66 16.58
CA PRO A 456 -0.76 13.71 17.78
C PRO A 456 -1.63 14.96 17.86
N ALA A 457 -1.15 16.11 17.36
CA ALA A 457 -1.83 17.40 17.45
C ALA A 457 -2.92 17.62 16.37
N THR A 458 -2.79 17.01 15.19
CA THR A 458 -3.68 17.30 14.05
C THR A 458 -4.50 16.11 13.55
N GLY A 459 -4.18 14.89 14.02
CA GLY A 459 -4.77 13.65 13.51
C GLY A 459 -4.33 13.35 12.08
N ALA A 460 -4.98 12.37 11.44
CA ALA A 460 -4.65 11.97 10.06
C ALA A 460 -5.36 12.86 9.04
N ARG A 461 -4.58 13.51 8.17
CA ARG A 461 -5.03 14.46 7.13
C ARG A 461 -4.36 14.18 5.80
N GLU A 462 -5.14 14.25 4.74
CA GLU A 462 -4.70 14.12 3.36
C GLU A 462 -4.09 15.41 2.82
N LEU A 463 -3.18 15.26 1.86
CA LEU A 463 -2.58 16.32 1.07
C LEU A 463 -2.56 15.84 -0.38
N ARG A 464 -3.12 16.62 -1.32
CA ARG A 464 -3.17 16.27 -2.75
C ARG A 464 -2.95 17.49 -3.65
N GLY A 465 -2.65 17.21 -4.92
CA GLY A 465 -2.52 18.21 -5.99
C GLY A 465 -1.65 19.43 -5.66
N ALA A 466 -2.01 20.57 -6.24
CA ALA A 466 -1.26 21.82 -6.12
C ALA A 466 -1.13 22.36 -4.68
N ILE A 467 -2.10 22.06 -3.79
CA ILE A 467 -2.00 22.41 -2.36
C ILE A 467 -0.85 21.66 -1.70
N ARG A 468 -0.76 20.33 -1.91
CA ARG A 468 0.38 19.52 -1.45
C ARG A 468 1.69 20.07 -1.99
N ASP A 469 1.75 20.39 -3.28
CA ASP A 469 3.02 20.80 -3.91
C ASP A 469 3.44 22.22 -3.47
N ARG A 470 2.49 23.11 -3.16
CA ARG A 470 2.77 24.39 -2.50
C ARG A 470 3.24 24.22 -1.06
N TRP A 471 2.65 23.29 -0.30
CA TRP A 471 3.06 22.97 1.07
C TRP A 471 4.44 22.31 1.12
N VAL A 472 4.77 21.44 0.14
CA VAL A 472 6.12 20.88 -0.02
C VAL A 472 7.15 22.00 -0.25
N ARG A 473 6.86 22.93 -1.16
CA ARG A 473 7.69 24.14 -1.38
C ARG A 473 7.73 25.09 -0.17
N ALA A 474 6.78 25.00 0.76
CA ALA A 474 6.80 25.77 2.01
C ALA A 474 7.71 25.17 3.09
N GLY A 475 8.35 24.03 2.83
CA GLY A 475 9.16 23.28 3.79
C GLY A 475 8.43 22.13 4.49
N ARG A 476 7.26 21.70 4.00
CA ARG A 476 6.45 20.62 4.62
C ARG A 476 6.11 20.91 6.09
N GLU A 477 6.15 19.90 6.96
CA GLU A 477 5.77 20.00 8.38
C GLU A 477 6.74 20.85 9.23
N THR A 478 8.03 20.89 8.87
CA THR A 478 9.02 21.79 9.50
C THR A 478 8.96 23.21 8.96
N GLY A 479 8.36 23.39 7.78
CA GLY A 479 8.21 24.64 7.05
C GLY A 479 7.30 25.68 7.69
N SER A 480 6.98 26.74 6.95
CA SER A 480 6.23 27.89 7.48
C SER A 480 4.76 27.58 7.86
N LEU A 481 4.18 26.51 7.29
CA LEU A 481 2.77 26.13 7.48
C LEU A 481 2.54 25.15 8.65
N GLY A 482 3.52 24.32 8.98
CA GLY A 482 3.31 23.18 9.89
C GLY A 482 2.48 22.06 9.26
N TYR A 483 1.87 21.22 10.09
CA TYR A 483 0.98 20.14 9.63
C TYR A 483 -0.34 20.66 9.07
N PRO A 484 -0.98 19.95 8.11
CA PRO A 484 -2.39 20.13 7.82
C PRO A 484 -3.25 19.89 9.07
N THR A 485 -4.26 20.73 9.28
CA THR A 485 -5.22 20.67 10.40
C THR A 485 -6.62 20.27 9.93
N GLY A 486 -6.98 20.65 8.70
CA GLY A 486 -8.29 20.40 8.10
C GLY A 486 -8.23 19.48 6.88
N ALA A 487 -9.41 19.06 6.42
CA ALA A 487 -9.58 18.46 5.11
C ALA A 487 -9.49 19.54 4.01
N GLU A 488 -9.24 19.13 2.78
CA GLU A 488 -9.39 20.02 1.62
C GLU A 488 -10.88 20.32 1.38
N ARG A 489 -11.22 21.61 1.26
CA ARG A 489 -12.59 22.11 1.10
C ARG A 489 -12.76 22.77 -0.27
N LEU A 490 -13.81 22.37 -1.00
CA LEU A 490 -14.22 22.99 -2.26
C LEU A 490 -14.67 24.45 -2.05
N LEU A 491 -14.41 25.28 -3.06
CA LEU A 491 -14.70 26.71 -3.11
C LEU A 491 -15.34 27.10 -4.46
N PRO A 492 -15.96 28.29 -4.57
CA PRO A 492 -16.57 28.77 -5.82
C PRO A 492 -15.60 28.77 -7.01
N GLY A 493 -16.10 28.53 -8.23
CA GLY A 493 -15.26 28.49 -9.43
C GLY A 493 -14.30 27.29 -9.51
N GLY A 494 -14.56 26.22 -8.75
CA GLY A 494 -13.78 24.98 -8.80
C GLY A 494 -12.43 25.02 -8.07
N GLY A 495 -12.17 26.06 -7.28
CA GLY A 495 -11.00 26.10 -6.41
C GLY A 495 -11.16 25.25 -5.15
N VAL A 496 -10.06 25.14 -4.40
CA VAL A 496 -9.99 24.43 -3.11
C VAL A 496 -9.15 25.20 -2.10
N ALA A 497 -9.39 24.96 -0.81
CA ALA A 497 -8.50 25.41 0.24
C ALA A 497 -8.30 24.36 1.34
N GLN A 498 -7.15 24.42 2.01
CA GLN A 498 -6.84 23.58 3.16
C GLN A 498 -6.19 24.40 4.28
N THR A 499 -6.54 24.10 5.52
CA THR A 499 -5.97 24.73 6.71
C THR A 499 -4.78 23.94 7.24
N PHE A 500 -3.78 24.66 7.72
CA PHE A 500 -2.56 24.18 8.36
C PHE A 500 -2.40 24.85 9.72
N GLN A 501 -1.45 24.39 10.54
CA GLN A 501 -1.23 24.93 11.89
C GLN A 501 -0.91 26.43 11.92
N ARG A 502 -0.24 26.96 10.89
CA ARG A 502 0.23 28.35 10.81
C ARG A 502 -0.17 29.08 9.52
N GLY A 503 -1.15 28.56 8.79
CA GLY A 503 -1.56 29.15 7.51
C GLY A 503 -2.74 28.45 6.84
N LEU A 504 -3.26 29.07 5.79
CA LEU A 504 -4.20 28.48 4.86
C LEU A 504 -3.53 28.43 3.48
N VAL A 505 -3.76 27.37 2.71
CA VAL A 505 -3.39 27.33 1.30
C VAL A 505 -4.67 27.34 0.48
N TYR A 506 -4.76 28.28 -0.46
CA TYR A 506 -5.85 28.40 -1.43
C TYR A 506 -5.31 28.09 -2.82
N TRP A 507 -6.10 27.39 -3.63
CA TRP A 507 -5.82 27.15 -5.04
C TRP A 507 -7.07 27.38 -5.90
N SER A 508 -6.88 27.93 -7.09
CA SER A 508 -7.85 27.88 -8.18
C SER A 508 -7.13 27.62 -9.51
N PRO A 509 -7.84 27.18 -10.57
CA PRO A 509 -7.26 27.02 -11.90
C PRO A 509 -6.61 28.30 -12.44
N GLY A 510 -7.19 29.47 -12.15
CA GLY A 510 -6.72 30.77 -12.64
C GLY A 510 -5.68 31.48 -11.75
N SER A 511 -5.45 31.00 -10.52
CA SER A 511 -4.50 31.64 -9.59
C SER A 511 -3.28 30.77 -9.25
N GLY A 512 -3.39 29.44 -9.34
CA GLY A 512 -2.44 28.55 -8.70
C GLY A 512 -2.57 28.57 -7.16
N ALA A 513 -1.63 27.89 -6.48
CA ALA A 513 -1.69 27.65 -5.04
C ALA A 513 -0.81 28.63 -4.25
N HIS A 514 -1.44 29.42 -3.36
CA HIS A 514 -0.79 30.47 -2.55
C HIS A 514 -1.13 30.34 -1.07
N VAL A 515 -0.24 30.82 -0.19
CA VAL A 515 -0.49 30.87 1.26
C VAL A 515 -1.19 32.18 1.63
N VAL A 516 -2.22 32.08 2.47
CA VAL A 516 -2.80 33.20 3.19
C VAL A 516 -2.55 32.99 4.68
N ARG A 517 -1.92 33.96 5.34
CA ARG A 517 -1.64 33.90 6.79
C ARG A 517 -2.84 34.42 7.59
N PRO A 518 -3.26 33.75 8.68
CA PRO A 518 -4.21 34.31 9.64
C PRO A 518 -3.78 35.69 10.14
N GLY A 519 -4.74 36.59 10.36
CA GLY A 519 -4.51 37.95 10.82
C GLY A 519 -5.22 39.00 9.96
N THR A 520 -4.96 40.27 10.25
CA THR A 520 -5.73 41.43 9.75
C THR A 520 -5.97 41.46 8.23
N ILE A 521 -5.00 41.06 7.41
CA ILE A 521 -5.14 40.99 5.93
C ILE A 521 -6.14 39.89 5.53
N HIS A 522 -6.01 38.70 6.10
CA HIS A 522 -6.94 37.59 5.89
C HIS A 522 -8.35 37.95 6.35
N ASP A 523 -8.47 38.53 7.54
CA ASP A 523 -9.77 38.84 8.14
C ASP A 523 -10.50 39.93 7.35
N ARG A 524 -9.75 40.91 6.80
CA ARG A 524 -10.31 41.90 5.86
C ARG A 524 -10.76 41.26 4.55
N TRP A 525 -9.97 40.37 3.96
CA TRP A 525 -10.36 39.65 2.75
C TRP A 525 -11.60 38.77 2.98
N VAL A 526 -11.70 38.11 4.14
CA VAL A 526 -12.89 37.34 4.55
C VAL A 526 -14.10 38.26 4.72
N SER A 527 -13.96 39.44 5.32
CA SER A 527 -15.04 40.43 5.43
C SER A 527 -15.59 40.91 4.07
N LEU A 528 -14.83 40.72 2.99
CA LEU A 528 -15.18 41.09 1.62
C LEU A 528 -15.66 39.88 0.78
N GLY A 529 -15.97 38.75 1.42
CA GLY A 529 -16.48 37.51 0.78
C GLY A 529 -15.41 36.46 0.46
N ALA A 530 -14.16 36.67 0.88
CA ALA A 530 -13.02 35.79 0.58
C ALA A 530 -12.91 35.44 -0.92
N ALA A 531 -12.63 34.17 -1.24
CA ALA A 531 -12.45 33.69 -2.62
C ALA A 531 -13.72 33.76 -3.50
N GLY A 532 -14.92 33.93 -2.90
CA GLY A 532 -16.16 34.18 -3.63
C GLY A 532 -16.56 35.66 -3.69
N GLY A 533 -15.75 36.54 -3.10
CA GLY A 533 -16.01 37.97 -3.00
C GLY A 533 -15.29 38.80 -4.07
N VAL A 534 -15.40 40.13 -3.96
CA VAL A 534 -14.90 41.10 -4.97
C VAL A 534 -13.39 41.03 -5.25
N LEU A 535 -12.61 40.47 -4.32
CA LEU A 535 -11.17 40.27 -4.48
C LEU A 535 -10.81 38.92 -5.12
N GLY A 536 -11.70 37.92 -5.09
CA GLY A 536 -11.42 36.57 -5.59
C GLY A 536 -10.27 35.86 -4.85
N TYR A 537 -9.59 34.94 -5.56
CA TYR A 537 -8.50 34.12 -5.01
C TYR A 537 -7.19 34.92 -4.86
N PRO A 538 -6.31 34.53 -3.91
CA PRO A 538 -4.95 35.08 -3.83
C PRO A 538 -4.14 34.71 -5.09
N VAL A 539 -3.38 35.65 -5.62
CA VAL A 539 -2.51 35.49 -6.82
C VAL A 539 -1.02 35.68 -6.52
N GLY A 540 -0.69 36.06 -5.29
CA GLY A 540 0.67 36.15 -4.79
C GLY A 540 0.68 36.05 -3.27
N GLU A 541 1.85 35.81 -2.69
CA GLU A 541 2.06 35.64 -1.24
C GLU A 541 2.02 36.99 -0.49
N GLN A 542 1.69 36.99 0.80
CA GLN A 542 1.81 38.20 1.63
C GLN A 542 3.28 38.62 1.76
N ARG A 543 3.61 39.80 1.23
CA ARG A 543 4.91 40.48 1.33
C ARG A 543 4.88 41.58 2.38
N ALA A 544 6.01 41.81 3.04
CA ALA A 544 6.22 43.01 3.85
C ALA A 544 6.48 44.23 2.94
N LEU A 545 6.27 45.44 3.47
CA LEU A 545 6.51 46.72 2.82
C LEU A 545 7.66 47.44 3.55
N PRO A 546 8.92 47.37 3.04
CA PRO A 546 10.08 47.86 3.80
C PRO A 546 10.17 49.38 3.94
N GLY A 547 9.64 50.15 2.97
CA GLY A 547 9.68 51.62 2.96
C GLY A 547 8.63 52.23 3.90
N SER A 548 7.40 52.36 3.41
CA SER A 548 6.24 52.88 4.15
C SER A 548 5.75 51.99 5.31
N GLY A 549 6.38 50.85 5.57
CA GLY A 549 6.01 49.90 6.60
C GLY A 549 4.73 49.10 6.30
N GLY A 550 4.52 48.00 7.02
CA GLY A 550 3.32 47.18 6.90
C GLY A 550 3.48 45.98 5.96
N ALA A 551 2.36 45.52 5.37
CA ALA A 551 2.32 44.33 4.52
C ALA A 551 1.20 44.40 3.48
N VAL A 552 1.29 43.60 2.42
CA VAL A 552 0.25 43.48 1.39
C VAL A 552 0.14 42.05 0.87
N GLN A 553 -1.08 41.64 0.52
CA GLN A 553 -1.30 40.45 -0.32
C GLN A 553 -2.15 40.80 -1.54
N SER A 554 -1.82 40.18 -2.68
CA SER A 554 -2.49 40.35 -3.97
C SER A 554 -3.51 39.24 -4.23
N PHE A 555 -4.66 39.64 -4.77
CA PHE A 555 -5.78 38.79 -5.15
C PHE A 555 -6.22 39.12 -6.59
N GLN A 556 -7.06 38.28 -7.19
CA GLN A 556 -7.50 38.45 -8.59
C GLN A 556 -8.15 39.82 -8.86
N GLY A 557 -8.94 40.33 -7.91
CA GLY A 557 -9.67 41.60 -8.01
C GLY A 557 -8.97 42.81 -7.39
N GLY A 558 -7.74 42.69 -6.88
CA GLY A 558 -7.01 43.80 -6.26
C GLY A 558 -6.05 43.38 -5.16
N HIS A 559 -5.79 44.26 -4.20
CA HIS A 559 -4.86 44.03 -3.09
C HIS A 559 -5.52 44.31 -1.74
N VAL A 560 -5.01 43.68 -0.68
CA VAL A 560 -5.28 44.10 0.70
C VAL A 560 -3.96 44.53 1.32
N HIS A 561 -3.87 45.81 1.64
CA HIS A 561 -2.73 46.43 2.34
C HIS A 561 -3.06 46.52 3.83
N TRP A 562 -2.07 46.31 4.68
CA TRP A 562 -2.12 46.57 6.11
C TRP A 562 -1.00 47.53 6.50
N SER A 563 -1.35 48.57 7.26
CA SER A 563 -0.38 49.43 7.96
C SER A 563 -0.74 49.55 9.44
N PRO A 564 0.23 49.87 10.32
CA PRO A 564 -0.07 50.19 11.72
C PRO A 564 -1.03 51.37 11.91
N ALA A 565 -1.05 52.31 10.96
CA ALA A 565 -1.83 53.55 11.07
C ALA A 565 -3.27 53.43 10.52
N THR A 566 -3.53 52.53 9.57
CA THR A 566 -4.82 52.43 8.85
C THR A 566 -5.51 51.08 8.95
N GLY A 567 -4.87 50.10 9.60
CA GLY A 567 -5.35 48.72 9.62
C GLY A 567 -5.33 48.11 8.22
N SER A 568 -6.20 47.13 7.98
CA SER A 568 -6.27 46.44 6.67
C SER A 568 -7.33 47.04 5.76
N GLN A 569 -6.92 47.55 4.60
CA GLN A 569 -7.80 48.13 3.59
C GLN A 569 -7.59 47.47 2.23
N ALA A 570 -8.69 47.30 1.50
CA ALA A 570 -8.67 46.75 0.15
C ALA A 570 -8.58 47.85 -0.91
N VAL A 571 -7.73 47.66 -1.91
CA VAL A 571 -7.60 48.51 -3.09
C VAL A 571 -7.94 47.65 -4.30
N LEU A 572 -9.12 47.87 -4.88
CA LEU A 572 -9.64 47.05 -5.99
C LEU A 572 -8.99 47.43 -7.33
N ASN A 573 -8.95 46.49 -8.26
CA ASN A 573 -8.49 46.76 -9.63
C ASN A 573 -9.39 47.78 -10.33
N GLY A 574 -8.78 48.72 -11.05
CA GLY A 574 -9.46 49.78 -11.79
C GLY A 574 -8.84 51.18 -11.59
N PRO A 575 -9.46 52.23 -12.16
CA PRO A 575 -8.82 53.54 -12.35
C PRO A 575 -8.28 54.21 -11.08
N ILE A 576 -8.94 54.01 -9.92
CA ILE A 576 -8.49 54.55 -8.62
C ILE A 576 -7.13 53.94 -8.23
N ARG A 577 -6.99 52.62 -8.34
CA ARG A 577 -5.73 51.90 -8.07
C ARG A 577 -4.67 52.31 -9.07
N ASP A 578 -5.00 52.35 -10.36
CA ASP A 578 -4.02 52.64 -11.40
C ASP A 578 -3.48 54.07 -11.25
N ARG A 579 -4.34 55.02 -10.84
CA ARG A 579 -3.91 56.38 -10.48
C ARG A 579 -3.06 56.41 -9.22
N TRP A 580 -3.44 55.69 -8.16
CA TRP A 580 -2.64 55.61 -6.92
C TRP A 580 -1.25 54.98 -7.17
N VAL A 581 -1.17 53.92 -7.97
CA VAL A 581 0.08 53.29 -8.41
C VAL A 581 0.93 54.25 -9.24
N SER A 582 0.32 55.03 -10.15
CA SER A 582 1.05 56.07 -10.93
C SER A 582 1.69 57.16 -10.07
N LEU A 583 1.33 57.26 -8.79
CA LEU A 583 1.82 58.24 -7.82
C LEU A 583 2.75 57.63 -6.75
N GLY A 584 3.21 56.39 -6.96
CA GLY A 584 4.14 55.67 -6.07
C GLY A 584 3.48 54.68 -5.10
N ALA A 585 2.17 54.44 -5.21
CA ALA A 585 1.43 53.52 -4.35
C ALA A 585 1.65 53.77 -2.84
N GLU A 586 1.93 52.73 -2.04
CA GLU A 586 2.15 52.80 -0.59
C GLU A 586 3.31 53.72 -0.18
N ASP A 587 4.36 53.83 -0.99
CA ASP A 587 5.55 54.67 -0.76
C ASP A 587 5.41 56.06 -1.43
N GLY A 588 4.28 56.31 -2.10
CA GLY A 588 3.99 57.52 -2.87
C GLY A 588 3.36 58.65 -2.06
N VAL A 589 3.06 59.77 -2.73
CA VAL A 589 2.55 61.01 -2.09
C VAL A 589 1.18 60.85 -1.41
N LEU A 590 0.46 59.77 -1.71
CA LEU A 590 -0.82 59.42 -1.08
C LEU A 590 -0.65 58.45 0.09
N GLY A 591 0.45 57.69 0.14
CA GLY A 591 0.71 56.67 1.16
C GLY A 591 -0.31 55.54 1.17
N HIS A 592 -0.39 54.87 2.33
CA HIS A 592 -1.31 53.74 2.57
C HIS A 592 -2.79 54.09 2.37
N PRO A 593 -3.62 53.14 1.91
CA PRO A 593 -5.07 53.28 1.93
C PRO A 593 -5.60 53.40 3.37
N ARG A 594 -6.53 54.34 3.57
CA ARG A 594 -7.13 54.70 4.88
C ARG A 594 -8.54 54.12 5.05
N ALA A 595 -9.28 53.97 3.96
CA ALA A 595 -10.58 53.32 3.92
C ALA A 595 -10.71 52.43 2.68
N GLY A 596 -11.77 51.61 2.62
CA GLY A 596 -12.18 50.95 1.37
C GLY A 596 -12.77 51.97 0.38
N VAL A 597 -12.92 51.54 -0.88
CA VAL A 597 -13.61 52.33 -1.90
C VAL A 597 -15.11 52.45 -1.58
N VAL A 598 -15.63 53.67 -1.68
CA VAL A 598 -17.07 53.98 -1.68
C VAL A 598 -17.50 54.20 -3.13
N THR A 599 -18.63 53.64 -3.53
CA THR A 599 -19.16 53.77 -4.90
C THR A 599 -20.62 54.21 -4.84
N THR A 600 -20.96 55.24 -5.62
CA THR A 600 -22.30 55.79 -5.78
C THR A 600 -22.68 55.77 -7.27
N GLY A 601 -23.89 56.19 -7.63
CA GLY A 601 -24.29 56.35 -9.03
C GLY A 601 -23.47 57.41 -9.81
N ALA A 602 -22.76 58.31 -9.11
CA ALA A 602 -21.94 59.35 -9.74
C ALA A 602 -20.48 58.93 -9.99
N GLY A 603 -20.00 57.87 -9.32
CA GLY A 603 -18.61 57.43 -9.40
C GLY A 603 -18.13 56.77 -8.11
N SER A 604 -16.81 56.70 -7.93
CA SER A 604 -16.17 56.02 -6.80
C SER A 604 -15.13 56.92 -6.14
N VAL A 605 -14.88 56.75 -4.84
CA VAL A 605 -13.80 57.42 -4.12
C VAL A 605 -13.12 56.47 -3.13
N GLN A 606 -11.80 56.58 -3.00
CA GLN A 606 -11.03 55.93 -1.95
C GLN A 606 -10.14 56.93 -1.21
N ASP A 607 -10.16 56.85 0.12
CA ASP A 607 -9.31 57.64 1.02
C ASP A 607 -7.97 56.94 1.28
N PHE A 608 -6.90 57.70 1.21
CA PHE A 608 -5.52 57.35 1.56
C PHE A 608 -5.03 58.27 2.69
N VAL A 609 -3.85 58.02 3.26
CA VAL A 609 -3.31 58.85 4.35
C VAL A 609 -3.06 60.29 3.88
N GLY A 610 -2.47 60.46 2.69
CA GLY A 610 -2.06 61.75 2.12
C GLY A 610 -3.03 62.38 1.12
N GLY A 611 -4.24 61.83 0.94
CA GLY A 611 -5.23 62.35 -0.01
C GLY A 611 -6.44 61.46 -0.26
N SER A 612 -7.31 61.86 -1.17
CA SER A 612 -8.37 61.03 -1.75
C SER A 612 -8.15 60.87 -3.26
N VAL A 613 -8.49 59.70 -3.79
CA VAL A 613 -8.59 59.47 -5.24
C VAL A 613 -10.04 59.18 -5.57
N ALA A 614 -10.64 60.00 -6.44
CA ALA A 614 -12.02 59.88 -6.86
C ALA A 614 -12.09 59.68 -8.38
N TRP A 615 -12.95 58.79 -8.83
CA TRP A 615 -13.14 58.47 -10.24
C TRP A 615 -14.59 58.76 -10.66
N THR A 616 -14.74 59.41 -11.81
CA THR A 616 -16.00 59.55 -12.53
C THR A 616 -15.83 59.12 -13.99
N ALA A 617 -16.92 58.72 -14.65
CA ALA A 617 -16.88 58.30 -16.05
C ALA A 617 -16.46 59.42 -17.01
N SER A 618 -16.75 60.68 -16.68
CA SER A 618 -16.44 61.84 -17.52
C SER A 618 -15.05 62.45 -17.30
N ALA A 619 -14.47 62.31 -16.10
CA ALA A 619 -13.20 62.96 -15.75
C ALA A 619 -12.05 61.98 -15.42
N GLY A 620 -12.30 60.67 -15.37
CA GLY A 620 -11.29 59.70 -14.93
C GLY A 620 -10.94 59.85 -13.45
N ALA A 621 -9.74 59.40 -13.07
CA ALA A 621 -9.31 59.33 -11.67
C ALA A 621 -8.55 60.59 -11.23
N GLN A 622 -9.25 61.46 -10.49
CA GLN A 622 -8.78 62.73 -9.96
C GLN A 622 -8.29 62.61 -8.51
N VAL A 623 -7.37 63.49 -8.12
CA VAL A 623 -6.65 63.40 -6.84
C VAL A 623 -6.80 64.71 -6.08
N LEU A 624 -7.21 64.61 -4.82
CA LEU A 624 -7.50 65.76 -3.96
C LEU A 624 -6.72 65.62 -2.64
N ARG A 625 -5.93 66.65 -2.28
CA ARG A 625 -5.02 66.65 -1.12
C ARG A 625 -5.10 67.97 -0.34
N GLY A 626 -4.60 67.94 0.91
CA GLY A 626 -4.49 69.12 1.77
C GLY A 626 -5.83 69.83 2.04
N GLY A 627 -5.78 71.16 2.21
CA GLY A 627 -6.94 71.97 2.59
C GLY A 627 -8.16 71.82 1.68
N ALA A 628 -7.96 71.65 0.37
CA ALA A 628 -9.05 71.40 -0.58
C ALA A 628 -9.78 70.08 -0.31
N ARG A 629 -9.04 69.01 0.05
CA ARG A 629 -9.64 67.74 0.48
C ARG A 629 -10.44 67.89 1.76
N ASP A 630 -9.85 68.52 2.78
CA ASP A 630 -10.48 68.62 4.09
C ASP A 630 -11.73 69.50 4.06
N ALA A 631 -11.76 70.51 3.17
CA ALA A 631 -12.93 71.31 2.87
C ALA A 631 -14.03 70.50 2.15
N TRP A 632 -13.68 69.78 1.08
CA TRP A 632 -14.60 68.88 0.39
C TRP A 632 -15.22 67.85 1.33
N ILE A 633 -14.44 67.34 2.30
CA ILE A 633 -14.92 66.45 3.35
C ILE A 633 -15.94 67.13 4.26
N ARG A 634 -15.68 68.37 4.72
CA ARG A 634 -16.65 69.15 5.52
C ARG A 634 -17.93 69.49 4.75
N LEU A 635 -17.85 69.64 3.43
CA LEU A 635 -18.97 69.96 2.55
C LEU A 635 -19.80 68.73 2.10
N GLY A 636 -19.60 67.56 2.72
CA GLY A 636 -20.41 66.35 2.48
C GLY A 636 -19.83 65.35 1.49
N ARG A 637 -18.58 65.55 1.02
CA ARG A 637 -17.88 64.66 0.07
C ARG A 637 -18.69 64.37 -1.20
N GLU A 638 -18.73 63.12 -1.64
CA GLU A 638 -19.46 62.63 -2.81
C GLU A 638 -20.99 62.76 -2.71
N SER A 639 -21.52 62.94 -1.49
CA SER A 639 -22.95 63.20 -1.24
C SER A 639 -23.26 64.69 -1.03
N GLY A 640 -22.23 65.55 -1.03
CA GLY A 640 -22.34 66.99 -0.83
C GLY A 640 -22.67 67.76 -2.11
N ALA A 641 -22.98 69.05 -1.97
CA ALA A 641 -23.37 69.91 -3.11
C ALA A 641 -22.28 70.06 -4.18
N LEU A 642 -21.00 69.83 -3.85
CA LEU A 642 -19.91 69.75 -4.83
C LEU A 642 -19.95 68.42 -5.63
N GLY A 643 -20.36 67.31 -5.02
CA GLY A 643 -20.23 65.97 -5.59
C GLY A 643 -18.77 65.53 -5.74
N LEU A 644 -18.42 64.82 -6.82
CA LEU A 644 -17.08 64.26 -7.05
C LEU A 644 -16.19 65.23 -7.84
N PRO A 645 -14.85 65.27 -7.60
CA PRO A 645 -13.94 66.12 -8.37
C PRO A 645 -13.85 65.67 -9.83
N THR A 646 -13.82 66.64 -10.73
CA THR A 646 -13.74 66.49 -12.19
C THR A 646 -12.45 67.08 -12.78
N SER A 647 -11.59 67.67 -11.96
CA SER A 647 -10.22 68.07 -12.34
C SER A 647 -9.22 67.72 -11.24
N GLY A 648 -7.93 67.90 -11.53
CA GLY A 648 -6.90 67.97 -10.50
C GLY A 648 -6.94 69.31 -9.74
N GLN A 649 -6.01 69.47 -8.79
CA GLN A 649 -5.74 70.76 -8.16
C GLN A 649 -4.88 71.61 -9.12
N HIS A 650 -5.45 72.73 -9.58
CA HIS A 650 -4.77 73.73 -10.40
C HIS A 650 -4.26 74.87 -9.51
N THR A 651 -3.11 75.45 -9.84
CA THR A 651 -2.64 76.70 -9.21
C THR A 651 -3.55 77.85 -9.66
N GLY A 652 -3.97 78.69 -8.72
CA GLY A 652 -4.71 79.92 -9.02
C GLY A 652 -3.78 81.08 -9.43
N ALA A 653 -4.36 82.14 -9.97
CA ALA A 653 -3.65 83.33 -10.41
C ALA A 653 -2.98 84.09 -9.24
N ALA A 654 -3.57 84.00 -8.03
CA ALA A 654 -2.98 84.54 -6.81
C ALA A 654 -2.00 83.54 -6.16
N ALA A 655 -0.83 84.03 -5.74
CA ALA A 655 0.17 83.19 -5.08
C ALA A 655 -0.40 82.47 -3.84
N GLY A 656 -0.10 81.18 -3.69
CA GLY A 656 -0.61 80.35 -2.59
C GLY A 656 -2.06 79.90 -2.72
N THR A 657 -2.74 80.20 -3.85
CA THR A 657 -4.11 79.73 -4.10
C THR A 657 -4.16 78.52 -5.04
N THR A 658 -5.20 77.69 -4.90
CA THR A 658 -5.49 76.58 -5.81
C THR A 658 -6.99 76.42 -6.04
N TRP A 659 -7.39 75.82 -7.15
CA TRP A 659 -8.79 75.47 -7.40
C TRP A 659 -8.96 74.07 -7.97
N THR A 660 -10.16 73.52 -7.83
CA THR A 660 -10.54 72.20 -8.36
C THR A 660 -12.00 72.22 -8.80
N SER A 661 -12.29 71.74 -10.01
CA SER A 661 -13.66 71.54 -10.46
C SER A 661 -14.25 70.24 -9.90
N PHE A 662 -15.54 70.26 -9.62
CA PHE A 662 -16.35 69.13 -9.18
C PHE A 662 -17.62 69.06 -10.03
N THR A 663 -18.35 67.95 -9.96
CA THR A 663 -19.61 67.74 -10.70
C THR A 663 -20.66 68.82 -10.43
N GLY A 664 -20.70 69.39 -9.21
CA GLY A 664 -21.65 70.42 -8.79
C GLY A 664 -21.07 71.84 -8.62
N GLY A 665 -19.79 72.05 -8.92
CA GLY A 665 -19.18 73.37 -8.67
C GLY A 665 -17.67 73.48 -8.89
N VAL A 666 -17.06 74.45 -8.21
CA VAL A 666 -15.62 74.65 -8.08
C VAL A 666 -15.32 74.87 -6.59
N LEU A 667 -14.26 74.27 -6.08
CA LEU A 667 -13.70 74.62 -4.78
C LEU A 667 -12.43 75.41 -5.00
N TYR A 668 -12.44 76.66 -4.56
CA TYR A 668 -11.26 77.51 -4.52
C TYR A 668 -10.64 77.44 -3.12
N THR A 669 -9.32 77.44 -3.01
CA THR A 669 -8.58 77.35 -1.73
C THR A 669 -7.58 78.47 -1.66
N THR A 670 -7.72 79.34 -0.65
CA THR A 670 -6.82 80.45 -0.37
C THR A 670 -6.10 80.25 0.98
N PRO A 671 -5.11 81.10 1.33
CA PRO A 671 -4.51 81.10 2.67
C PRO A 671 -5.52 81.37 3.80
N GLU A 672 -6.56 82.18 3.52
CA GLU A 672 -7.62 82.51 4.47
C GLU A 672 -8.64 81.37 4.62
N GLY A 673 -8.89 80.60 3.54
CA GLY A 673 -9.68 79.39 3.62
C GLY A 673 -10.20 78.86 2.28
N PRO A 674 -10.93 77.73 2.32
CA PRO A 674 -11.59 77.13 1.17
C PRO A 674 -12.97 77.76 0.93
N VAL A 675 -13.20 78.25 -0.29
CA VAL A 675 -14.44 78.92 -0.71
C VAL A 675 -15.10 78.12 -1.84
N PRO A 676 -16.31 77.55 -1.63
CA PRO A 676 -17.04 76.84 -2.68
C PRO A 676 -17.82 77.81 -3.57
N VAL A 677 -17.80 77.55 -4.88
CA VAL A 677 -18.65 78.17 -5.90
C VAL A 677 -19.54 77.05 -6.45
N LEU A 678 -20.87 77.17 -6.34
CA LEU A 678 -21.80 76.05 -6.56
C LEU A 678 -22.80 76.32 -7.69
N GLY A 679 -23.22 75.27 -8.39
CA GLY A 679 -24.34 75.30 -9.33
C GLY A 679 -24.23 76.43 -10.37
N GLY A 680 -25.27 77.29 -10.44
CA GLY A 680 -25.32 78.43 -11.35
C GLY A 680 -24.15 79.40 -11.19
N PHE A 681 -23.70 79.67 -9.96
CA PHE A 681 -22.53 80.52 -9.71
C PHE A 681 -21.24 79.93 -10.31
N ALA A 682 -21.10 78.61 -10.32
CA ALA A 682 -19.93 77.95 -10.91
C ALA A 682 -19.99 77.88 -12.45
N ALA A 683 -21.19 77.94 -13.03
CA ALA A 683 -21.36 78.07 -14.47
C ALA A 683 -21.05 79.52 -14.92
N ALA A 684 -21.65 80.50 -14.25
CA ALA A 684 -21.42 81.93 -14.50
C ALA A 684 -19.96 82.33 -14.28
N TRP A 685 -19.32 81.92 -13.17
CA TRP A 685 -17.90 82.18 -12.92
C TRP A 685 -17.00 81.68 -14.06
N ARG A 686 -17.27 80.48 -14.61
CA ARG A 686 -16.52 79.97 -15.77
C ARG A 686 -16.79 80.74 -17.06
N ALA A 687 -18.00 81.27 -17.25
CA ALA A 687 -18.35 82.12 -18.40
C ALA A 687 -17.61 83.46 -18.34
N GLU A 688 -17.50 84.06 -17.15
CA GLU A 688 -16.76 85.30 -16.88
C GLU A 688 -15.23 85.10 -16.78
N GLY A 689 -14.66 84.17 -17.55
CA GLY A 689 -13.22 83.90 -17.59
C GLY A 689 -12.62 83.24 -16.34
N GLY A 690 -13.44 82.90 -15.34
CA GLY A 690 -13.02 82.26 -14.09
C GLY A 690 -11.99 83.10 -13.31
N ASP A 691 -10.98 82.41 -12.79
CA ASP A 691 -9.93 83.02 -11.97
C ASP A 691 -9.06 84.05 -12.71
N ALA A 692 -9.03 83.99 -14.05
CA ALA A 692 -8.34 84.94 -14.91
C ALA A 692 -9.24 86.11 -15.39
N GLY A 693 -10.56 86.02 -15.17
CA GLY A 693 -11.54 87.05 -15.51
C GLY A 693 -12.09 87.73 -14.26
N ILE A 694 -13.29 87.34 -13.82
CA ILE A 694 -13.92 87.87 -12.59
C ILE A 694 -13.15 87.52 -11.30
N GLY A 695 -12.17 86.62 -11.37
CA GLY A 695 -11.15 86.40 -10.35
C GLY A 695 -11.55 85.44 -9.24
N ARG A 696 -10.70 85.33 -8.22
CA ARG A 696 -10.92 84.44 -7.06
C ARG A 696 -12.23 84.79 -6.32
N PRO A 697 -13.02 83.81 -5.85
CA PRO A 697 -14.13 84.05 -4.94
C PRO A 697 -13.61 84.54 -3.58
N LEU A 698 -14.31 85.52 -3.01
CA LEU A 698 -14.02 86.11 -1.70
C LEU A 698 -14.92 85.52 -0.59
N SER A 699 -16.14 85.14 -0.95
CA SER A 699 -17.15 84.59 -0.04
C SER A 699 -17.87 83.39 -0.66
N ALA A 700 -18.52 82.57 0.16
CA ALA A 700 -19.49 81.57 -0.32
C ALA A 700 -20.81 82.28 -0.67
N ALA A 701 -21.58 81.71 -1.61
CA ALA A 701 -22.87 82.29 -1.99
C ALA A 701 -23.82 82.41 -0.76
N ALA A 702 -24.32 83.61 -0.51
CA ALA A 702 -25.16 83.95 0.63
C ALA A 702 -26.34 84.83 0.21
N ALA A 703 -27.46 84.75 0.94
CA ALA A 703 -28.63 85.58 0.67
C ALA A 703 -28.42 86.98 1.28
N GLY A 704 -28.64 88.01 0.47
CA GLY A 704 -28.72 89.40 0.95
C GLY A 704 -29.94 89.64 1.83
N SER A 705 -30.03 90.83 2.41
CA SER A 705 -31.21 91.28 3.17
C SER A 705 -32.49 91.40 2.31
N ASP A 706 -32.33 91.44 0.98
CA ASP A 706 -33.38 91.39 -0.05
C ASP A 706 -33.75 89.95 -0.47
N GLY A 707 -33.11 88.92 0.11
CA GLY A 707 -33.33 87.52 -0.21
C GLY A 707 -32.64 87.01 -1.49
N VAL A 708 -31.94 87.88 -2.22
CA VAL A 708 -31.21 87.51 -3.44
C VAL A 708 -29.89 86.84 -3.07
N LEU A 709 -29.63 85.66 -3.63
CA LEU A 709 -28.35 84.96 -3.47
C LEU A 709 -27.26 85.68 -4.27
N ARG A 710 -26.15 85.99 -3.61
CA ARG A 710 -24.98 86.65 -4.20
C ARG A 710 -23.69 85.93 -3.83
N GLN A 711 -22.70 85.99 -4.71
CA GLN A 711 -21.35 85.54 -4.41
C GLN A 711 -20.33 86.58 -4.88
N GLU A 712 -19.41 86.96 -3.99
CA GLU A 712 -18.41 87.99 -4.27
C GLU A 712 -17.12 87.37 -4.82
N PHE A 713 -16.54 88.03 -5.81
CA PHE A 713 -15.26 87.69 -6.43
C PHE A 713 -14.38 88.94 -6.52
N ALA A 714 -13.07 88.75 -6.69
CA ALA A 714 -12.10 89.85 -6.70
C ALA A 714 -12.34 90.91 -7.79
N GLY A 715 -12.97 90.54 -8.90
CA GLY A 715 -13.33 91.42 -10.02
C GLY A 715 -14.82 91.76 -10.13
N GLY A 716 -15.68 91.33 -9.21
CA GLY A 716 -17.12 91.63 -9.26
C GLY A 716 -18.00 90.71 -8.41
N VAL A 717 -19.30 91.01 -8.38
CA VAL A 717 -20.32 90.19 -7.70
C VAL A 717 -21.15 89.46 -8.75
N LEU A 718 -21.43 88.18 -8.54
CA LEU A 718 -22.47 87.44 -9.27
C LEU A 718 -23.74 87.40 -8.43
N GLU A 719 -24.91 87.57 -9.05
CA GLU A 719 -26.23 87.49 -8.39
C GLU A 719 -27.11 86.43 -9.07
N GLN A 720 -27.96 85.76 -8.28
CA GLN A 720 -28.98 84.86 -8.80
C GLN A 720 -30.31 85.59 -9.04
N GLY A 721 -30.75 85.65 -10.30
CA GLY A 721 -32.01 86.26 -10.70
C GLY A 721 -33.25 85.45 -10.27
N PRO A 722 -34.46 86.02 -10.40
CA PRO A 722 -35.71 85.37 -9.98
C PRO A 722 -36.07 84.10 -10.76
N ASP A 723 -35.51 83.94 -11.96
CA ASP A 723 -35.62 82.75 -12.81
C ASP A 723 -34.57 81.67 -12.47
N GLY A 724 -33.71 81.92 -11.48
CA GLY A 724 -32.63 81.04 -11.05
C GLY A 724 -31.35 81.16 -11.87
N THR A 725 -31.29 82.00 -12.91
CA THR A 725 -30.06 82.27 -13.66
C THR A 725 -29.06 83.06 -12.80
N VAL A 726 -27.76 82.95 -13.10
CA VAL A 726 -26.72 83.70 -12.39
C VAL A 726 -25.92 84.52 -13.39
N ALA A 727 -25.73 85.80 -13.10
CA ALA A 727 -25.04 86.76 -13.97
C ALA A 727 -24.26 87.80 -13.13
N PRO A 728 -23.30 88.53 -13.72
CA PRO A 728 -22.68 89.68 -13.07
C PRO A 728 -23.72 90.72 -12.62
N GLN A 729 -23.53 91.25 -11.41
CA GLN A 729 -24.28 92.39 -10.92
C GLN A 729 -24.13 93.56 -11.90
N ALA A 730 -25.24 94.08 -12.42
CA ALA A 730 -25.22 95.23 -13.31
C ALA A 730 -24.66 96.45 -12.57
N THR A 731 -23.44 96.86 -12.90
CA THR A 731 -22.83 98.05 -12.32
C THR A 731 -23.56 99.29 -12.82
N THR A 732 -24.20 100.02 -11.90
CA THR A 732 -24.64 101.40 -12.17
C THR A 732 -23.39 102.28 -12.28
N ALA A 733 -22.81 102.36 -13.47
CA ALA A 733 -21.63 103.14 -13.75
C ALA A 733 -21.90 104.64 -13.53
N ALA A 734 -21.48 105.15 -12.36
CA ALA A 734 -21.54 106.56 -12.00
C ALA A 734 -20.13 107.19 -12.04
N ALA A 735 -19.81 107.75 -13.20
CA ALA A 735 -18.87 108.84 -13.45
C ALA A 735 -17.72 109.14 -12.46
N VAL A 736 -16.48 108.87 -12.91
CA VAL A 736 -15.45 109.92 -12.99
C VAL A 736 -14.81 109.80 -14.38
N GLY A 737 -14.69 110.90 -15.13
CA GLY A 737 -14.27 110.87 -16.54
C GLY A 737 -12.98 111.64 -16.84
N SER A 738 -12.47 111.44 -18.05
CA SER A 738 -11.39 112.20 -18.72
C SER A 738 -9.99 112.04 -18.11
N ALA A 739 -8.96 111.61 -18.85
CA ALA A 739 -8.55 112.22 -20.10
C ALA A 739 -7.93 111.23 -21.11
N ALA A 740 -8.26 111.42 -22.38
CA ALA A 740 -7.51 110.85 -23.50
C ALA A 740 -6.56 111.90 -24.07
N VAL A 741 -5.32 111.51 -24.34
CA VAL A 741 -4.39 112.24 -25.21
C VAL A 741 -3.89 111.23 -26.23
N ALA A 742 -4.08 111.52 -27.51
CA ALA A 742 -3.61 110.72 -28.62
C ALA A 742 -2.55 111.48 -29.41
N VAL A 743 -1.42 110.84 -29.69
CA VAL A 743 -0.49 111.17 -30.78
C VAL A 743 0.03 109.84 -31.33
N ASP A 744 0.17 109.75 -32.65
CA ASP A 744 0.44 108.55 -33.46
C ASP A 744 1.58 108.89 -34.47
N PRO A 745 1.98 108.00 -35.40
CA PRO A 745 2.74 106.75 -35.27
C PRO A 745 4.20 106.88 -35.80
N ALA A 746 5.02 105.82 -35.63
CA ALA A 746 6.21 105.59 -36.48
C ALA A 746 6.59 104.09 -36.62
N GLU A 747 7.09 103.72 -37.80
CA GLU A 747 7.32 102.39 -38.38
C GLU A 747 8.42 101.51 -37.71
N GLY A 748 8.43 100.20 -37.98
CA GLY A 748 9.47 99.26 -37.48
C GLY A 748 9.36 97.80 -37.96
N VAL A 749 9.67 97.57 -39.24
CA VAL A 749 9.73 96.29 -40.00
C VAL A 749 10.22 95.01 -39.26
N ALA A 750 9.44 93.91 -39.47
CA ALA A 750 9.67 92.45 -39.61
C ALA A 750 11.12 91.83 -39.67
N PRO A 751 11.33 90.48 -39.74
CA PRO A 751 10.39 89.33 -39.79
C PRO A 751 10.74 88.11 -38.88
N GLN A 752 9.96 87.01 -39.03
CA GLN A 752 10.36 85.64 -38.62
C GLN A 752 11.52 85.08 -39.48
N PRO A 753 12.02 83.86 -39.18
CA PRO A 753 11.66 82.77 -40.10
C PRO A 753 11.18 81.46 -39.43
N GLN A 754 10.56 80.61 -40.25
CA GLN A 754 10.10 79.25 -39.95
C GLN A 754 11.17 78.19 -40.32
N ALA A 755 10.99 76.97 -39.80
CA ALA A 755 11.48 75.67 -40.34
C ALA A 755 13.02 75.47 -40.40
N ALA A 756 13.59 74.26 -40.33
CA ALA A 756 13.13 72.96 -40.84
C ALA A 756 13.79 71.75 -40.14
N ASP A 757 13.54 70.56 -40.69
CA ASP A 757 13.96 69.22 -40.21
C ASP A 757 15.47 68.99 -40.05
N ALA A 758 15.80 68.01 -39.19
CA ALA A 758 16.87 67.04 -39.44
C ALA A 758 16.71 65.75 -38.59
N ALA A 759 16.59 64.59 -39.24
CA ALA A 759 17.24 63.35 -38.76
C ALA A 759 18.76 63.52 -38.95
N VAL A 760 19.72 62.87 -38.28
CA VAL A 760 19.90 61.47 -37.81
C VAL A 760 20.79 61.50 -36.51
N ASP A 761 21.30 60.46 -35.85
CA ASP A 761 21.43 59.00 -36.10
C ASP A 761 21.54 58.19 -34.78
N GLU A 762 21.70 56.87 -34.88
CA GLU A 762 22.17 55.98 -33.79
C GLU A 762 23.69 56.12 -33.52
N PRO A 763 24.19 55.74 -32.33
CA PRO A 763 24.88 54.43 -32.27
C PRO A 763 24.75 53.65 -30.96
N ALA A 764 24.29 52.40 -31.07
CA ALA A 764 24.95 51.17 -30.61
C ALA A 764 25.88 51.15 -29.35
N THR A 765 25.46 50.31 -28.39
CA THR A 765 26.29 49.37 -27.57
C THR A 765 27.35 49.88 -26.57
N SER A 766 27.24 49.41 -25.33
CA SER A 766 28.35 48.80 -24.57
C SER A 766 27.88 48.12 -23.27
N ALA A 767 28.57 47.05 -22.86
CA ALA A 767 28.39 46.36 -21.58
C ALA A 767 29.49 46.80 -20.58
N PRO A 768 29.29 46.54 -19.27
CA PRO A 768 30.30 45.75 -18.53
C PRO A 768 29.62 44.63 -17.71
N ALA A 769 30.11 43.39 -17.70
CA ALA A 769 31.39 42.86 -17.21
C ALA A 769 31.35 42.47 -15.71
N GLN A 770 31.75 41.22 -15.45
CA GLN A 770 31.81 40.60 -14.11
C GLN A 770 33.01 41.12 -13.30
N VAL A 771 32.89 41.11 -11.97
CA VAL A 771 34.05 41.13 -11.06
C VAL A 771 33.97 39.94 -10.11
N ARG A 772 35.08 39.21 -10.00
CA ARG A 772 35.27 38.11 -9.03
C ARG A 772 35.77 38.67 -7.69
N GLY A 773 35.32 38.08 -6.59
CA GLY A 773 35.94 38.21 -5.27
C GLY A 773 35.84 36.86 -4.56
N ALA A 774 36.97 36.31 -4.13
CA ALA A 774 37.09 34.99 -3.51
C ALA A 774 37.36 35.14 -1.98
N PRO A 775 37.68 34.07 -1.20
CA PRO A 775 36.94 33.77 0.02
C PRO A 775 37.67 34.17 1.32
N VAL A 776 36.99 33.99 2.45
CA VAL A 776 37.58 34.01 3.80
C VAL A 776 37.16 32.75 4.55
N GLU A 777 38.12 32.10 5.19
CA GLU A 777 38.01 30.84 5.94
C GLU A 777 37.96 31.08 7.46
N GLU A 778 37.58 30.02 8.19
CA GLU A 778 37.82 29.77 9.63
C GLU A 778 37.13 30.69 10.69
N THR A 779 36.75 30.24 11.89
CA THR A 779 36.89 28.93 12.61
C THR A 779 35.62 28.59 13.44
N PRO A 780 35.45 27.35 13.95
CA PRO A 780 34.26 26.95 14.72
C PRO A 780 34.40 27.17 16.24
N GLY A 781 33.31 27.54 16.91
CA GLY A 781 33.22 27.62 18.38
C GLY A 781 32.57 26.38 19.00
N GLU A 782 33.28 25.73 19.92
CA GLU A 782 32.76 24.60 20.71
C GLU A 782 31.75 25.07 21.79
N GLY A 783 30.81 24.21 22.15
CA GLY A 783 29.76 24.51 23.13
C GLY A 783 29.12 23.25 23.73
N THR A 784 29.81 22.64 24.70
CA THR A 784 29.35 21.46 25.46
C THR A 784 28.18 21.81 26.40
N PRO A 785 27.17 20.94 26.59
CA PRO A 785 25.93 21.27 27.32
C PRO A 785 26.00 20.97 28.83
N PRO A 786 25.13 21.58 29.66
CA PRO A 786 24.83 21.12 31.00
C PRO A 786 23.73 20.04 31.01
N ALA A 787 23.96 18.98 31.79
CA ALA A 787 23.00 17.93 32.12
C ALA A 787 22.17 18.30 33.39
N PRO A 788 21.12 17.54 33.75
CA PRO A 788 20.00 18.08 34.54
C PRO A 788 20.12 17.94 36.06
N ALA A 789 19.32 18.75 36.78
CA ALA A 789 18.96 18.54 38.17
C ALA A 789 17.48 18.91 38.39
N GLY A 790 16.76 18.17 39.25
CA GLY A 790 15.39 18.55 39.64
C GLY A 790 14.38 17.40 39.80
N THR A 791 14.67 16.43 40.67
CA THR A 791 13.63 15.52 41.18
C THR A 791 12.71 16.28 42.13
N LEU A 792 11.40 16.29 41.88
CA LEU A 792 10.41 16.61 42.92
C LEU A 792 9.27 15.58 42.93
N VAL A 793 8.93 15.17 44.16
CA VAL A 793 7.87 14.24 44.54
C VAL A 793 6.65 15.06 44.96
N GLY A 794 5.42 14.59 44.68
CA GLY A 794 4.25 15.09 45.43
C GLY A 794 2.89 15.00 44.75
N SER A 795 2.10 13.99 45.16
CA SER A 795 0.65 14.06 45.48
C SER A 795 -0.37 14.71 44.51
N GLY A 796 -1.45 13.97 44.21
CA GLY A 796 -2.70 14.55 43.68
C GLY A 796 -3.69 13.55 43.07
N VAL A 797 -4.44 12.82 43.90
CA VAL A 797 -5.60 11.99 43.49
C VAL A 797 -6.88 12.63 44.04
N PRO A 798 -7.95 12.73 43.22
CA PRO A 798 -9.24 12.12 43.57
C PRO A 798 -9.75 11.26 42.38
N ALA A 799 -10.27 10.03 42.54
CA ALA A 799 -11.35 9.51 43.40
C ALA A 799 -12.77 9.77 42.85
N GLY A 800 -13.50 8.67 42.59
CA GLY A 800 -14.87 8.59 42.04
C GLY A 800 -15.01 7.32 41.16
N THR A 801 -15.43 6.15 41.68
CA THR A 801 -16.83 5.66 41.85
C THR A 801 -17.55 5.50 40.49
N ASP A 802 -18.11 4.37 40.06
CA ASP A 802 -18.60 3.10 40.68
C ASP A 802 -18.19 1.88 39.80
N GLY A 803 -18.46 0.59 40.04
CA GLY A 803 -19.20 -0.18 41.05
C GLY A 803 -19.51 -1.61 40.51
N ALA A 804 -19.96 -2.53 41.37
CA ALA A 804 -20.24 -3.97 41.12
C ALA A 804 -19.00 -4.86 40.78
N ALA A 805 -18.47 -5.68 41.70
CA ALA A 805 -19.04 -6.83 42.42
C ALA A 805 -19.11 -8.12 41.57
N GLY A 806 -18.24 -9.08 41.93
CA GLY A 806 -18.19 -10.46 41.42
C GLY A 806 -17.28 -11.28 42.33
N THR A 807 -17.85 -12.25 43.04
CA THR A 807 -17.22 -12.91 44.20
C THR A 807 -16.36 -14.13 43.85
N GLU A 808 -15.40 -14.36 44.75
CA GLU A 808 -14.95 -15.67 45.25
C GLU A 808 -13.86 -16.53 44.55
N GLN A 809 -13.07 -17.12 45.46
CA GLN A 809 -12.31 -18.37 45.39
C GLN A 809 -11.04 -18.43 44.51
N GLN A 810 -9.92 -18.07 45.16
CA GLN A 810 -8.71 -18.92 45.08
C GLN A 810 -9.00 -20.30 45.70
N PRO A 811 -8.25 -21.33 45.30
CA PRO A 811 -7.21 -21.80 46.21
C PRO A 811 -5.83 -21.94 45.58
N THR A 812 -4.83 -21.86 46.47
CA THR A 812 -3.51 -22.52 46.46
C THR A 812 -3.27 -23.53 45.33
N GLY A 813 -2.14 -23.53 44.62
CA GLY A 813 -0.79 -23.35 45.18
C GLY A 813 -0.11 -24.73 45.30
N ALA A 814 0.73 -25.07 44.32
CA ALA A 814 1.65 -26.19 44.36
C ALA A 814 2.94 -25.76 43.65
N ALA A 815 4.09 -26.04 44.27
CA ALA A 815 5.41 -25.63 43.82
C ALA A 815 6.29 -26.84 43.52
N ALA A 816 7.34 -26.61 42.73
CA ALA A 816 8.58 -27.42 42.68
C ALA A 816 8.45 -28.86 42.11
N THR A 817 9.46 -29.48 41.49
CA THR A 817 10.76 -29.05 40.92
C THR A 817 11.26 -30.14 39.95
N ASP A 818 12.24 -29.77 39.12
CA ASP A 818 13.14 -30.57 38.24
C ASP A 818 12.81 -30.57 36.73
#